data_AF-A0A067GJI9-F1
#
_entry.id   AF-A0A067GJI9-F1
#
_cell.length_a   1.000
_cell.length_b   1.000
_cell.length_c   1.000
_cell.angle_alpha   90.00
_cell.angle_beta   90.00
_cell.angle_gamma   90.00
#
_symmetry.space_group_name_H-M   'P 1'
#
loop_
_entity.id
_entity.type
_entity.pdbx_description
1 polymer ?
#
loop_
_entity_poly.entity_id
_entity_poly.type
_entity_poly.pdbx_seq_one_letter_code
_entity_poly.pdbx_strand_id
1 'polypeptide(L)'
;MSSWGLGWKRPLEIFKLTLSYGTEEAGYDPFNRLSTSSSSSTSTSSLSSPTVMTRDPELGFRIDLEWTSGEEEDQVALKLQSQLMVALPVPEDTVVVELAPQEEGDVATDAANVGVEMRVVKRREPLRAVVLTKGVGSGHLSDGIGVLTRLMRSDLSTSGPGNNMGSGFCDHWKTVTAVSLCGLGLSALPVDLTRLPVLEKLYLDNNKLSTLPPELGAMKNLKVLIVDNNMLVCVPVELRECVGLVELSLEHNRLVRPLLDFRAMAELKILRLFGNPLEFLPEILPLLKLRHLSLANIRIVADENLRSVNVQIEMENNSYFGASRHKLSAFFSLIFRFSSCHHPLLASALAKIMQDQENRVVVGKDENAVRQLISMISSDNRHVVEQACSALSSLAGDVSVAMLLMKCDIMQPIIAVLKSFAPEEVKSVLQVVGQLAFASDTVAQKMLTKDVLKSLKLLCAHKNPEVQRFALLAVGNLAFCLENRRILVTSESLRDLLMRLTVGPEPRVNKAAARALAILGENESLRRAIRGRQVPKQGLRILSMDGGGMKGLATVQILKEIEKGTGKRIHELFDLVCGTSTGGMLAIALAVKLMTLDQCEEIYKNLGKLVFAEPFPKDNEAATWREKLDQIYKSSSQSFRVVVHGSKHSADQFERLLKEMCADEDGDLLIESSVKNIPKVFTVSTLVNVMPAQPFIFRNYQYPAGTPEVPFSISENSGITVLGSPTTGAQVGYKRSAFIGSCKHQVWQAIRASSAAPYYLDDFSDDVFRWQDGAIVANNPTIFAIREAQLLWPDTRIDCLVSIGCGSVPTK
;
A
#
# COMPACT_ATOMS: atom_id res chain seq x y z
N MET A 1 28.08 -71.57 -30.08
CA MET A 1 26.66 -71.44 -30.48
C MET A 1 26.08 -70.26 -29.70
N SER A 2 26.22 -69.03 -30.19
CA SER A 2 25.40 -68.35 -31.21
C SER A 2 24.25 -67.53 -30.59
N SER A 3 24.53 -66.23 -30.43
CA SER A 3 23.66 -65.04 -30.61
C SER A 3 22.24 -65.06 -30.04
N TRP A 4 21.94 -64.12 -29.12
CA TRP A 4 20.92 -63.08 -29.34
C TRP A 4 21.38 -61.77 -28.65
N GLY A 5 21.89 -60.85 -29.45
CA GLY A 5 22.16 -59.47 -29.05
C GLY A 5 20.91 -58.61 -29.17
N LEU A 6 20.60 -57.87 -28.11
CA LEU A 6 19.71 -56.70 -28.15
C LEU A 6 20.49 -55.56 -27.51
N GLY A 7 21.27 -54.87 -28.34
CA GLY A 7 21.93 -53.63 -27.99
C GLY A 7 20.89 -52.54 -27.80
N TRP A 8 20.50 -52.29 -26.55
CA TRP A 8 19.90 -51.01 -26.18
C TRP A 8 21.02 -49.96 -26.27
N LYS A 9 21.20 -49.35 -27.46
CA LYS A 9 22.00 -48.12 -27.58
C LYS A 9 21.35 -47.11 -26.63
N ARG A 10 22.02 -46.80 -25.52
CA ARG A 10 21.60 -45.72 -24.62
C ARG A 10 21.50 -44.45 -25.48
N PRO A 11 20.44 -43.64 -25.34
CA PRO A 11 20.32 -42.40 -26.09
C PRO A 11 21.53 -41.52 -25.76
N LEU A 12 22.36 -41.26 -26.77
CA LEU A 12 23.51 -40.36 -26.67
C LEU A 12 22.98 -38.94 -26.51
N GLU A 13 23.46 -38.24 -25.50
CA GLU A 13 23.15 -36.82 -25.33
C GLU A 13 23.78 -36.02 -26.47
N ILE A 14 23.00 -35.13 -27.09
CA ILE A 14 23.43 -34.23 -28.16
C ILE A 14 23.63 -32.86 -27.54
N PHE A 15 24.82 -32.29 -27.72
CA PHE A 15 25.12 -30.91 -27.37
C PHE A 15 25.06 -30.05 -28.62
N LYS A 16 24.49 -28.86 -28.49
CA LYS A 16 24.40 -27.87 -29.56
C LYS A 16 25.04 -26.56 -29.09
N LEU A 17 26.13 -26.19 -29.75
CA LEU A 17 26.83 -24.91 -29.60
C LEU A 17 26.43 -23.98 -30.74
N THR A 18 25.82 -22.87 -30.36
CA THR A 18 25.45 -21.78 -31.26
C THR A 18 26.39 -20.61 -31.06
N LEU A 19 26.96 -20.12 -32.15
CA LEU A 19 27.81 -18.94 -32.21
C LEU A 19 27.14 -17.88 -33.07
N SER A 20 26.89 -16.70 -32.50
CA SER A 20 26.23 -15.58 -33.19
C SER A 20 27.20 -14.41 -33.39
N TYR A 21 27.31 -13.98 -34.65
CA TYR A 21 28.19 -12.93 -35.14
C TYR A 21 27.36 -11.75 -35.61
N GLY A 22 27.88 -10.54 -35.44
CA GLY A 22 27.24 -9.33 -35.96
C GLY A 22 27.60 -8.06 -35.19
N THR A 23 27.06 -6.95 -35.67
CA THR A 23 27.20 -5.61 -35.10
C THR A 23 25.83 -4.96 -35.00
N GLU A 24 25.22 -4.86 -33.83
CA GLU A 24 23.98 -4.07 -33.73
C GLU A 24 23.74 -3.41 -32.37
N GLU A 25 22.85 -2.41 -32.42
CA GLU A 25 22.58 -1.31 -31.49
C GLU A 25 22.06 -1.72 -30.09
N ALA A 26 22.06 -0.73 -29.20
CA ALA A 26 21.56 -0.81 -27.83
C ALA A 26 20.09 -1.29 -27.77
N GLY A 27 19.87 -2.53 -27.34
CA GLY A 27 18.52 -3.03 -26.99
C GLY A 27 18.19 -4.46 -27.41
N TYR A 28 18.99 -5.09 -28.28
CA TYR A 28 18.75 -6.47 -28.69
C TYR A 28 19.26 -7.47 -27.63
N ASP A 29 18.36 -8.28 -27.05
CA ASP A 29 18.73 -9.43 -26.23
C ASP A 29 18.53 -10.72 -27.04
N PRO A 30 19.61 -11.35 -27.55
CA PRO A 30 19.52 -12.51 -28.44
C PRO A 30 18.87 -13.75 -27.78
N PHE A 31 18.62 -13.71 -26.47
CA PHE A 31 18.06 -14.82 -25.69
C PHE A 31 16.56 -14.70 -25.37
N ASN A 32 15.92 -13.57 -25.69
CA ASN A 32 14.51 -13.32 -25.33
C ASN A 32 13.49 -14.20 -26.11
N ARG A 33 13.95 -14.96 -27.12
CA ARG A 33 13.13 -15.92 -27.88
C ARG A 33 13.12 -17.35 -27.31
N LEU A 34 13.99 -17.70 -26.35
CA LEU A 34 14.03 -19.05 -25.76
C LEU A 34 13.11 -19.23 -24.53
N SER A 35 12.57 -18.15 -23.98
CA SER A 35 11.74 -18.18 -22.76
C SER A 35 10.23 -18.37 -23.01
N THR A 36 9.76 -18.49 -24.25
CA THR A 36 8.31 -18.56 -24.58
C THR A 36 7.85 -19.73 -25.45
N SER A 37 8.66 -20.75 -25.70
CA SER A 37 8.26 -21.87 -26.58
C SER A 37 8.54 -23.27 -26.01
N SER A 38 7.93 -23.59 -24.87
CA SER A 38 7.61 -24.98 -24.53
C SER A 38 6.27 -25.37 -25.18
N SER A 39 6.25 -25.52 -26.50
CA SER A 39 5.18 -26.24 -27.21
C SER A 39 5.79 -27.01 -28.37
N SER A 40 5.84 -28.33 -28.19
CA SER A 40 6.34 -29.33 -29.12
C SER A 40 5.66 -29.27 -30.48
N SER A 41 6.45 -29.27 -31.55
CA SER A 41 6.08 -29.91 -32.81
C SER A 41 7.29 -30.65 -33.39
N THR A 42 7.19 -31.96 -33.37
CA THR A 42 8.07 -32.90 -34.06
C THR A 42 7.86 -32.79 -35.56
N SER A 43 8.91 -32.45 -36.30
CA SER A 43 9.02 -32.80 -37.72
C SER A 43 10.34 -33.50 -37.96
N THR A 44 10.22 -34.78 -38.30
CA THR A 44 11.30 -35.63 -38.81
C THR A 44 11.72 -35.15 -40.19
N SER A 45 12.99 -34.82 -40.37
CA SER A 45 13.64 -34.84 -41.68
C SER A 45 15.06 -35.38 -41.58
N SER A 46 15.43 -36.07 -42.65
CA SER A 46 16.53 -37.00 -42.88
C SER A 46 17.94 -36.42 -42.70
N LEU A 47 18.86 -37.30 -42.29
CA LEU A 47 20.31 -37.09 -42.26
C LEU A 47 20.87 -36.55 -43.60
N SER A 48 21.50 -35.39 -43.57
CA SER A 48 22.84 -35.11 -44.14
C SER A 48 23.20 -33.61 -44.01
N SER A 49 24.43 -33.35 -43.54
CA SER A 49 25.14 -32.04 -43.36
C SER A 49 25.14 -31.51 -41.90
N PRO A 50 26.30 -31.43 -41.22
CA PRO A 50 26.37 -31.12 -39.77
C PRO A 50 26.60 -29.63 -39.44
N THR A 51 26.39 -28.71 -40.39
CA THR A 51 26.65 -27.27 -40.16
C THR A 51 25.64 -26.46 -40.96
N VAL A 52 24.72 -25.80 -40.27
CA VAL A 52 23.70 -24.94 -40.89
C VAL A 52 24.10 -23.49 -40.65
N MET A 53 24.44 -22.78 -41.73
CA MET A 53 24.62 -21.33 -41.70
C MET A 53 23.31 -20.66 -42.12
N THR A 54 22.72 -19.86 -41.23
CA THR A 54 21.55 -19.02 -41.53
C THR A 54 21.98 -17.57 -41.55
N ARG A 55 21.67 -16.85 -42.63
CA ARG A 55 22.02 -15.43 -42.83
C ARG A 55 20.74 -14.60 -42.68
N ASP A 56 20.68 -13.75 -41.66
CA ASP A 56 19.59 -12.77 -41.51
C ASP A 56 20.02 -11.46 -42.20
N PRO A 57 19.15 -10.83 -43.01
CA PRO A 57 19.53 -9.74 -43.91
C PRO A 57 19.86 -8.40 -43.22
N GLU A 58 19.66 -8.26 -41.91
CA GLU A 58 19.96 -7.03 -41.16
C GLU A 58 20.95 -7.22 -39.98
N LEU A 59 21.35 -8.46 -39.62
CA LEU A 59 21.76 -8.76 -38.22
C LEU A 59 22.99 -9.68 -38.02
N GLY A 60 23.81 -9.92 -39.05
CA GLY A 60 24.99 -10.80 -38.99
C GLY A 60 24.69 -12.27 -39.32
N PHE A 61 25.50 -13.21 -38.81
CA PHE A 61 25.35 -14.65 -39.12
C PHE A 61 25.47 -15.57 -37.90
N ARG A 62 24.88 -16.78 -38.00
CA ARG A 62 24.89 -17.81 -36.95
C ARG A 62 25.54 -19.09 -37.44
N ILE A 63 26.35 -19.70 -36.58
CA ILE A 63 26.94 -21.04 -36.80
C ILE A 63 26.45 -21.95 -35.68
N ASP A 64 25.81 -23.06 -36.07
CA ASP A 64 25.39 -24.12 -35.15
C ASP A 64 26.32 -25.34 -35.33
N LEU A 65 26.85 -25.82 -34.22
CA LEU A 65 27.76 -26.95 -34.11
C LEU A 65 27.17 -27.99 -33.17
N GLU A 66 27.21 -29.27 -33.54
CA GLU A 66 26.62 -30.35 -32.76
C GLU A 66 27.60 -31.49 -32.52
N TRP A 67 27.58 -32.07 -31.32
CA TRP A 67 28.35 -33.27 -30.98
C TRP A 67 27.61 -34.15 -29.97
N THR A 68 28.10 -35.38 -29.81
CA THR A 68 27.51 -36.35 -28.87
C THR A 68 28.42 -36.62 -27.68
N SER A 69 27.83 -36.94 -26.53
CA SER A 69 28.52 -37.23 -25.26
C SER A 69 29.46 -38.45 -25.28
N GLY A 70 29.43 -39.29 -26.32
CA GLY A 70 30.22 -40.54 -26.41
C GLY A 70 31.58 -40.40 -27.09
N GLU A 71 31.91 -39.23 -27.65
CA GLU A 71 33.16 -38.96 -28.38
C GLU A 71 34.22 -38.36 -27.42
N GLU A 72 35.51 -38.64 -27.65
CA GLU A 72 36.62 -38.08 -26.86
C GLU A 72 36.68 -36.55 -27.04
N GLU A 73 36.70 -35.79 -25.93
CA GLU A 73 36.56 -34.32 -25.95
C GLU A 73 37.60 -33.61 -26.83
N ASP A 74 38.82 -34.13 -26.89
CA ASP A 74 39.91 -33.58 -27.70
C ASP A 74 39.64 -33.75 -29.21
N GLN A 75 39.14 -34.92 -29.61
CA GLN A 75 38.79 -35.20 -31.01
C GLN A 75 37.57 -34.39 -31.44
N VAL A 76 36.57 -34.25 -30.56
CA VAL A 76 35.40 -33.40 -30.80
C VAL A 76 35.81 -31.95 -30.94
N ALA A 77 36.63 -31.42 -30.03
CA ALA A 77 37.08 -30.03 -30.09
C ALA A 77 37.81 -29.72 -31.41
N LEU A 78 38.71 -30.61 -31.87
CA LEU A 78 39.41 -30.49 -33.17
C LEU A 78 38.44 -30.54 -34.36
N LYS A 79 37.47 -31.46 -34.33
CA LYS A 79 36.44 -31.59 -35.38
C LYS A 79 35.57 -30.34 -35.46
N LEU A 80 35.08 -29.84 -34.32
CA LEU A 80 34.26 -28.63 -34.24
C LEU A 80 35.07 -27.39 -34.64
N GLN A 81 36.34 -27.31 -34.27
CA GLN A 81 37.25 -26.25 -34.72
C GLN A 81 37.38 -26.24 -36.24
N SER A 82 37.58 -27.40 -36.87
CA SER A 82 37.63 -27.51 -38.33
C SER A 82 36.31 -27.08 -38.99
N GLN A 83 35.18 -27.54 -38.46
CA GLN A 83 33.85 -27.11 -38.94
C GLN A 83 33.64 -25.60 -38.80
N LEU A 84 34.07 -25.03 -37.68
CA LEU A 84 34.01 -23.59 -37.44
C LEU A 84 34.88 -22.83 -38.45
N MET A 85 36.10 -23.29 -38.73
CA MET A 85 36.98 -22.67 -39.72
C MET A 85 36.40 -22.70 -41.14
N VAL A 86 35.70 -23.77 -41.51
CA VAL A 86 35.03 -23.89 -42.81
C VAL A 86 33.77 -23.01 -42.89
N ALA A 87 33.04 -22.89 -41.79
CA ALA A 87 31.81 -22.10 -41.72
C ALA A 87 32.06 -20.59 -41.54
N LEU A 88 33.26 -20.17 -41.12
CA LEU A 88 33.57 -18.75 -40.98
C LEU A 88 33.74 -18.08 -42.35
N PRO A 89 33.04 -16.96 -42.62
CA PRO A 89 33.24 -16.19 -43.83
C PRO A 89 34.69 -15.71 -43.99
N VAL A 90 35.11 -15.54 -45.25
CA VAL A 90 36.43 -14.96 -45.57
C VAL A 90 36.50 -13.56 -44.95
N PRO A 91 37.58 -13.20 -44.23
CA PRO A 91 37.71 -11.87 -43.64
C PRO A 91 37.66 -10.79 -44.72
N GLU A 92 36.90 -9.73 -44.48
CA GLU A 92 36.76 -8.61 -45.40
C GLU A 92 37.88 -7.59 -45.17
N ASP A 93 38.40 -7.03 -46.25
CA ASP A 93 39.40 -5.96 -46.20
C ASP A 93 38.71 -4.65 -45.75
N THR A 94 38.91 -4.27 -44.49
CA THR A 94 38.35 -3.03 -43.93
C THR A 94 39.44 -1.97 -43.83
N VAL A 95 39.21 -0.79 -44.39
CA VAL A 95 40.14 0.33 -44.24
C VAL A 95 39.91 0.98 -42.88
N VAL A 96 40.86 0.83 -41.96
CA VAL A 96 40.87 1.55 -40.69
C VAL A 96 41.62 2.85 -40.90
N VAL A 97 40.95 3.96 -40.61
CA VAL A 97 41.51 5.31 -40.67
C VAL A 97 41.72 5.79 -39.25
N GLU A 98 42.97 5.80 -38.78
CA GLU A 98 43.35 6.37 -37.49
C GLU A 98 43.77 7.83 -37.69
N LEU A 99 43.09 8.73 -36.98
CA LEU A 99 43.37 10.15 -37.00
C LEU A 99 44.26 10.46 -35.79
N ALA A 100 45.54 10.71 -36.02
CA ALA A 100 46.48 11.11 -34.98
C ALA A 100 46.67 12.64 -35.02
N PRO A 101 46.55 13.35 -33.89
CA PRO A 101 46.97 14.75 -33.84
C PRO A 101 48.49 14.79 -34.02
N GLN A 102 48.96 15.56 -35.01
CA GLN A 102 50.39 15.73 -35.23
C GLN A 102 50.94 16.60 -34.09
N GLU A 103 51.83 16.05 -33.26
CA GLU A 103 52.47 16.81 -32.18
C GLU A 103 53.23 18.02 -32.78
N GLU A 104 52.90 19.22 -32.30
CA GLU A 104 53.43 20.50 -32.75
C GLU A 104 54.96 20.54 -32.62
N GLY A 105 55.66 20.49 -33.76
CA GLY A 105 57.01 20.99 -33.89
C GLY A 105 56.96 22.38 -34.52
N ASP A 106 57.20 23.41 -33.70
CA ASP A 106 57.41 24.84 -34.01
C ASP A 106 57.37 25.24 -35.50
N VAL A 107 56.26 25.83 -35.95
CA VAL A 107 56.15 27.15 -36.62
C VAL A 107 54.66 27.48 -36.82
N ALA A 108 54.26 28.67 -36.38
CA ALA A 108 52.89 29.18 -36.45
C ALA A 108 52.35 29.31 -37.89
N THR A 109 51.42 28.44 -38.26
CA THR A 109 50.39 28.70 -39.29
C THR A 109 49.07 28.03 -38.88
N ASP A 110 47.99 28.82 -38.79
CA ASP A 110 46.64 28.46 -38.35
C ASP A 110 45.94 27.40 -39.24
N ALA A 111 46.37 26.14 -39.19
CA ALA A 111 45.60 25.00 -39.66
C ALA A 111 45.95 23.75 -38.85
N ALA A 112 45.02 23.26 -38.04
CA ALA A 112 45.15 21.99 -37.35
C ALA A 112 45.19 20.84 -38.37
N ASN A 113 46.40 20.44 -38.80
CA ASN A 113 46.59 19.30 -39.69
C ASN A 113 46.47 18.01 -38.88
N VAL A 114 45.40 17.26 -39.14
CA VAL A 114 45.21 15.92 -38.57
C VAL A 114 45.96 14.92 -39.44
N GLY A 115 46.91 14.19 -38.85
CA GLY A 115 47.59 13.09 -39.52
C GLY A 115 46.61 11.94 -39.73
N VAL A 116 46.38 11.56 -40.99
CA VAL A 116 45.47 10.47 -41.33
C VAL A 116 46.28 9.23 -41.70
N GLU A 117 46.35 8.26 -40.80
CA GLU A 117 46.94 6.96 -41.09
C GLU A 117 45.85 6.00 -41.58
N MET A 118 45.94 5.55 -42.83
CA MET A 118 45.02 4.58 -43.41
C MET A 118 45.70 3.22 -43.53
N ARG A 119 45.16 2.21 -42.86
CA ARG A 119 45.64 0.83 -42.92
C ARG A 119 44.51 -0.12 -43.30
N VAL A 120 44.77 -0.99 -44.27
CA VAL A 120 43.84 -2.06 -44.62
C VAL A 120 44.00 -3.18 -43.59
N VAL A 121 42.94 -3.45 -42.83
CA VAL A 121 42.88 -4.51 -41.82
C VAL A 121 41.83 -5.53 -42.23
N LYS A 122 42.23 -6.79 -42.31
CA LYS A 122 41.31 -7.91 -42.49
C LYS A 122 40.47 -8.07 -41.22
N ARG A 123 39.19 -7.72 -41.26
CA ARG A 123 38.27 -7.90 -40.12
C ARG A 123 37.22 -8.95 -40.45
N ARG A 124 36.83 -9.70 -39.42
CA ARG A 124 35.65 -10.55 -39.41
C ARG A 124 34.60 -9.89 -38.54
N GLU A 125 33.33 -10.17 -38.79
CA GLU A 125 32.29 -9.80 -37.84
C GLU A 125 32.62 -10.40 -36.46
N PRO A 126 32.52 -9.61 -35.38
CA PRO A 126 32.90 -10.08 -34.04
C PRO A 126 31.92 -11.15 -33.56
N LEU A 127 32.44 -12.18 -32.89
CA LEU A 127 31.61 -13.13 -32.14
C LEU A 127 31.01 -12.40 -30.95
N ARG A 128 29.67 -12.39 -30.82
CA ARG A 128 28.96 -11.66 -29.76
C ARG A 128 28.33 -12.56 -28.72
N ALA A 129 27.63 -13.59 -29.16
CA ALA A 129 26.90 -14.48 -28.27
C ALA A 129 27.29 -15.94 -28.49
N VAL A 130 27.42 -16.65 -27.37
CA VAL A 130 27.73 -18.08 -27.32
C VAL A 130 26.64 -18.76 -26.51
N VAL A 131 25.95 -19.73 -27.12
CA VAL A 131 24.93 -20.53 -26.42
C VAL A 131 25.31 -21.99 -26.51
N LEU A 132 25.43 -22.65 -25.36
CA LEU A 132 25.55 -24.09 -25.30
C LEU A 132 24.26 -24.66 -24.71
N THR A 133 23.60 -25.52 -25.46
CA THR A 133 22.40 -26.25 -25.02
C THR A 133 22.63 -27.75 -25.06
N LYS A 134 21.94 -28.45 -24.18
CA LYS A 134 21.96 -29.91 -24.08
C LYS A 134 20.59 -30.47 -24.45
N GLY A 135 20.54 -31.38 -25.41
CA GLY A 135 19.33 -32.08 -25.83
C GLY A 135 18.85 -33.09 -24.77
N VAL A 136 17.55 -33.39 -24.77
CA VAL A 136 16.92 -34.27 -23.77
C VAL A 136 17.41 -35.72 -23.95
N GLY A 137 18.36 -36.12 -23.12
CA GLY A 137 18.84 -37.49 -22.97
C GLY A 137 19.00 -37.82 -21.48
N SER A 138 18.69 -39.05 -21.07
CA SER A 138 18.63 -39.47 -19.66
C SER A 138 19.99 -39.88 -19.05
N GLY A 139 21.11 -39.43 -19.63
CA GLY A 139 22.44 -40.00 -19.37
C GLY A 139 23.43 -39.06 -18.65
N HIS A 140 23.53 -39.13 -17.32
CA HIS A 140 24.52 -38.37 -16.53
C HIS A 140 26.00 -38.74 -16.79
N LEU A 141 26.60 -38.37 -17.92
CA LEU A 141 28.02 -38.67 -18.20
C LEU A 141 28.89 -37.45 -18.51
N SER A 142 28.39 -36.40 -19.17
CA SER A 142 29.17 -35.18 -19.40
C SER A 142 28.31 -33.92 -19.46
N ASP A 143 28.93 -32.77 -19.17
CA ASP A 143 28.33 -31.43 -19.19
C ASP A 143 28.74 -30.63 -20.45
N GLY A 144 29.56 -31.21 -21.33
CA GLY A 144 29.99 -30.63 -22.61
C GLY A 144 30.93 -29.43 -22.49
N ILE A 145 31.18 -28.95 -21.27
CA ILE A 145 31.95 -27.73 -21.01
C ILE A 145 33.45 -27.90 -21.31
N GLY A 146 33.96 -29.13 -21.18
CA GLY A 146 35.33 -29.48 -21.52
C GLY A 146 35.64 -29.25 -23.00
N VAL A 147 34.68 -29.54 -23.90
CA VAL A 147 34.81 -29.27 -25.34
C VAL A 147 34.83 -27.77 -25.61
N LEU A 148 33.92 -27.01 -25.01
CA LEU A 148 33.87 -25.55 -25.14
C LEU A 148 35.16 -24.88 -24.64
N THR A 149 35.62 -25.27 -23.45
CA THR A 149 36.83 -24.69 -22.84
C THR A 149 38.07 -24.96 -23.68
N ARG A 150 38.19 -26.16 -24.26
CA ARG A 150 39.28 -26.48 -25.21
C ARG A 150 39.16 -25.67 -26.49
N LEU A 151 37.98 -25.56 -27.06
CA LEU A 151 37.72 -24.81 -28.28
C LEU A 151 37.98 -23.29 -28.10
N MET A 152 37.81 -22.76 -26.88
CA MET A 152 38.22 -21.39 -26.53
C MET A 152 39.75 -21.22 -26.44
N ARG A 153 40.49 -22.28 -26.08
CA ARG A 153 41.97 -22.30 -26.00
C ARG A 153 42.65 -22.60 -27.35
N SER A 154 41.95 -23.22 -28.30
CA SER A 154 42.49 -23.64 -29.60
C SER A 154 42.61 -22.50 -30.62
N ASP A 155 43.79 -22.34 -31.22
CA ASP A 155 44.07 -21.28 -32.21
C ASP A 155 43.31 -21.47 -33.53
N LEU A 156 42.50 -20.47 -33.89
CA LEU A 156 41.80 -20.39 -35.18
C LEU A 156 42.66 -19.70 -36.26
N SER A 157 43.89 -19.27 -35.93
CA SER A 157 44.80 -18.62 -36.85
C SER A 157 45.51 -19.63 -37.75
N THR A 158 45.38 -19.45 -39.06
CA THR A 158 46.22 -20.10 -40.06
C THR A 158 47.56 -19.37 -40.11
N SER A 159 48.48 -19.67 -39.19
CA SER A 159 49.90 -19.39 -39.40
C SER A 159 50.72 -20.55 -38.82
N GLY A 160 51.74 -20.96 -39.57
CA GLY A 160 52.44 -22.24 -39.41
C GLY A 160 53.04 -22.50 -38.01
N PRO A 161 53.60 -23.69 -37.79
CA PRO A 161 54.06 -24.12 -36.48
C PRO A 161 55.27 -23.28 -36.07
N GLY A 162 55.06 -22.26 -35.23
CA GLY A 162 56.15 -21.41 -34.78
C GLY A 162 55.74 -20.14 -34.04
N ASN A 163 55.02 -20.23 -32.92
CA ASN A 163 55.39 -19.53 -31.68
C ASN A 163 54.43 -19.92 -30.55
N ASN A 164 54.85 -20.90 -29.77
CA ASN A 164 54.20 -21.30 -28.53
C ASN A 164 54.68 -20.34 -27.42
N MET A 165 53.98 -19.23 -27.18
CA MET A 165 54.10 -18.46 -25.93
C MET A 165 52.92 -17.48 -25.78
N GLY A 166 51.84 -17.93 -25.13
CA GLY A 166 50.75 -17.06 -24.73
C GLY A 166 49.53 -17.84 -24.26
N SER A 167 49.39 -18.02 -22.95
CA SER A 167 48.19 -18.56 -22.27
C SER A 167 47.01 -17.57 -22.39
N GLY A 168 46.52 -17.32 -23.60
CA GLY A 168 45.46 -16.36 -23.88
C GLY A 168 44.45 -16.91 -24.87
N PHE A 169 43.21 -16.45 -24.75
CA PHE A 169 42.18 -16.75 -25.74
C PHE A 169 42.58 -16.28 -27.13
N CYS A 170 42.17 -17.05 -28.13
CA CYS A 170 42.31 -16.66 -29.53
C CYS A 170 41.47 -15.39 -29.77
N ASP A 171 41.93 -14.50 -30.65
CA ASP A 171 41.31 -13.18 -30.86
C ASP A 171 39.81 -13.24 -31.15
N HIS A 172 39.37 -14.36 -31.74
CA HIS A 172 37.97 -14.70 -31.98
C HIS A 172 37.06 -14.64 -30.74
N TRP A 173 37.51 -15.15 -29.59
CA TRP A 173 36.70 -15.22 -28.36
C TRP A 173 36.74 -13.93 -27.54
N LYS A 174 37.70 -13.04 -27.82
CA LYS A 174 37.87 -11.78 -27.06
C LYS A 174 36.74 -10.78 -27.28
N THR A 175 35.91 -10.96 -28.30
CA THR A 175 34.79 -10.05 -28.63
C THR A 175 33.46 -10.46 -28.03
N VAL A 176 33.40 -11.62 -27.35
CA VAL A 176 32.16 -12.21 -26.81
C VAL A 176 31.60 -11.32 -25.71
N THR A 177 30.35 -10.88 -25.89
CA THR A 177 29.62 -10.03 -24.95
C THR A 177 28.56 -10.79 -24.16
N ALA A 178 28.12 -11.96 -24.65
CA ALA A 178 27.12 -12.76 -23.94
C ALA A 178 27.37 -14.28 -24.03
N VAL A 179 27.22 -14.96 -22.90
CA VAL A 179 27.39 -16.42 -22.80
C VAL A 179 26.19 -17.01 -22.05
N SER A 180 25.55 -18.03 -22.64
CA SER A 180 24.47 -18.79 -22.01
C SER A 180 24.84 -20.27 -21.95
N LEU A 181 24.86 -20.81 -20.73
CA LEU A 181 25.20 -22.20 -20.40
C LEU A 181 24.09 -22.85 -19.55
N CYS A 182 22.83 -22.57 -19.88
CA CYS A 182 21.70 -23.01 -19.06
C CYS A 182 21.39 -24.51 -19.29
N GLY A 183 21.01 -25.23 -18.23
CA GLY A 183 20.50 -26.60 -18.35
C GLY A 183 21.54 -27.68 -18.69
N LEU A 184 22.83 -27.40 -18.52
CA LEU A 184 23.92 -28.34 -18.87
C LEU A 184 24.26 -29.32 -17.73
N GLY A 185 23.77 -29.04 -16.51
CA GLY A 185 24.09 -29.81 -15.32
C GLY A 185 25.50 -29.55 -14.77
N LEU A 186 26.06 -28.36 -15.03
CA LEU A 186 27.39 -27.95 -14.60
C LEU A 186 27.54 -28.06 -13.08
N SER A 187 28.65 -28.66 -12.63
CA SER A 187 29.01 -28.72 -11.20
C SER A 187 29.89 -27.55 -10.76
N ALA A 188 30.68 -27.00 -11.68
CA ALA A 188 31.51 -25.81 -11.49
C ALA A 188 31.55 -24.96 -12.76
N LEU A 189 31.72 -23.65 -12.62
CA LEU A 189 31.97 -22.73 -13.73
C LEU A 189 33.46 -22.76 -14.09
N PRO A 190 33.86 -23.00 -15.35
CA PRO A 190 35.27 -22.99 -15.74
C PRO A 190 35.86 -21.59 -15.61
N VAL A 191 37.00 -21.49 -14.93
CA VAL A 191 37.72 -20.23 -14.67
C VAL A 191 38.12 -19.51 -15.96
N ASP A 192 38.30 -20.24 -17.07
CA ASP A 192 38.60 -19.60 -18.36
C ASP A 192 37.53 -18.55 -18.73
N LEU A 193 36.23 -18.83 -18.53
CA LEU A 193 35.15 -17.89 -18.90
C LEU A 193 35.26 -16.53 -18.18
N THR A 194 35.86 -16.49 -16.99
CA THR A 194 36.04 -15.23 -16.24
C THR A 194 37.13 -14.34 -16.83
N ARG A 195 37.94 -14.86 -17.77
CA ARG A 195 39.01 -14.13 -18.46
C ARG A 195 38.54 -13.44 -19.75
N LEU A 196 37.26 -13.54 -20.11
CA LEU A 196 36.70 -12.85 -21.27
C LEU A 196 36.61 -11.33 -21.01
N PRO A 197 37.31 -10.49 -21.79
CA PRO A 197 37.54 -9.08 -21.41
C PRO A 197 36.31 -8.18 -21.55
N VAL A 198 35.36 -8.53 -22.43
CA VAL A 198 34.20 -7.68 -22.76
C VAL A 198 32.85 -8.36 -22.48
N LEU A 199 32.85 -9.45 -21.69
CA LEU A 199 31.62 -10.15 -21.38
C LEU A 199 30.70 -9.26 -20.52
N GLU A 200 29.48 -9.04 -21.01
CA GLU A 200 28.46 -8.23 -20.35
C GLU A 200 27.33 -9.07 -19.75
N LYS A 201 27.01 -10.23 -20.34
CA LYS A 201 25.87 -11.07 -19.92
C LYS A 201 26.31 -12.52 -19.73
N LEU A 202 26.02 -13.09 -18.55
CA LEU A 202 26.32 -14.47 -18.21
C LEU A 202 25.09 -15.17 -17.63
N TYR A 203 24.58 -16.19 -18.33
CA TYR A 203 23.42 -16.98 -17.93
C TYR A 203 23.84 -18.42 -17.60
N LEU A 204 23.55 -18.87 -16.38
CA LEU A 204 23.97 -20.14 -15.81
C LEU A 204 22.81 -20.92 -15.17
N ASP A 205 21.59 -20.65 -15.61
CA ASP A 205 20.36 -21.16 -14.98
C ASP A 205 20.21 -22.67 -15.12
N ASN A 206 19.53 -23.30 -14.16
CA ASN A 206 19.20 -24.74 -14.19
C ASN A 206 20.45 -25.63 -14.28
N ASN A 207 21.47 -25.33 -13.49
CA ASN A 207 22.67 -26.15 -13.35
C ASN A 207 22.77 -26.76 -11.94
N LYS A 208 23.91 -27.36 -11.62
CA LYS A 208 24.20 -28.00 -10.33
C LYS A 208 25.36 -27.29 -9.61
N LEU A 209 25.55 -25.99 -9.88
CA LEU A 209 26.65 -25.21 -9.33
C LEU A 209 26.53 -25.13 -7.82
N SER A 210 27.58 -25.53 -7.10
CA SER A 210 27.67 -25.39 -5.64
C SER A 210 28.41 -24.12 -5.21
N THR A 211 29.32 -23.62 -6.06
CA THR A 211 30.12 -22.41 -5.84
C THR A 211 30.37 -21.67 -7.14
N LEU A 212 30.55 -20.35 -7.07
CA LEU A 212 31.07 -19.54 -8.17
C LEU A 212 32.56 -19.22 -7.94
N PRO A 213 33.39 -19.16 -8.99
CA PRO A 213 34.82 -18.89 -8.86
C PRO A 213 35.08 -17.43 -8.40
N PRO A 214 36.07 -17.19 -7.51
CA PRO A 214 36.41 -15.84 -7.06
C PRO A 214 36.88 -14.92 -8.20
N GLU A 215 37.45 -15.49 -9.27
CA GLU A 215 37.89 -14.76 -10.46
C GLU A 215 36.73 -14.06 -11.19
N LEU A 216 35.47 -14.40 -10.90
CA LEU A 216 34.30 -13.70 -11.42
C LEU A 216 34.32 -12.20 -11.08
N GLY A 217 34.92 -11.81 -9.95
CA GLY A 217 35.09 -10.41 -9.55
C GLY A 217 35.94 -9.57 -10.51
N ALA A 218 36.83 -10.19 -11.31
CA ALA A 218 37.65 -9.49 -12.28
C ALA A 218 36.84 -8.95 -13.48
N MET A 219 35.60 -9.42 -13.66
CA MET A 219 34.75 -9.10 -14.81
C MET A 219 34.03 -7.76 -14.66
N LYS A 220 34.78 -6.66 -14.78
CA LYS A 220 34.25 -5.30 -14.56
C LYS A 220 33.16 -4.84 -15.57
N ASN A 221 33.12 -5.48 -16.74
CA ASN A 221 32.14 -5.19 -17.79
C ASN A 221 30.84 -5.99 -17.65
N LEU A 222 30.75 -6.90 -16.69
CA LEU A 222 29.58 -7.74 -16.48
C LEU A 222 28.41 -6.89 -15.99
N LYS A 223 27.32 -6.85 -16.77
CA LYS A 223 26.07 -6.13 -16.49
C LYS A 223 24.97 -7.05 -15.99
N VAL A 224 24.91 -8.29 -16.48
CA VAL A 224 23.85 -9.25 -16.15
C VAL A 224 24.46 -10.58 -15.75
N LEU A 225 24.12 -11.06 -14.55
CA LEU A 225 24.47 -12.38 -14.05
C LEU A 225 23.22 -13.10 -13.55
N ILE A 226 22.83 -14.18 -14.21
CA ILE A 226 21.67 -14.99 -13.84
C ILE A 226 22.15 -16.41 -13.54
N VAL A 227 21.91 -16.88 -12.32
CA VAL A 227 22.37 -18.18 -11.80
C VAL A 227 21.23 -18.88 -11.03
N ASP A 228 20.02 -18.81 -11.59
CA ASP A 228 18.81 -19.31 -10.95
C ASP A 228 18.78 -20.85 -10.99
N ASN A 229 18.07 -21.48 -10.03
CA ASN A 229 17.90 -22.93 -9.95
C ASN A 229 19.24 -23.70 -9.92
N ASN A 230 20.09 -23.35 -8.97
CA ASN A 230 21.39 -24.00 -8.72
C ASN A 230 21.46 -24.49 -7.26
N MET A 231 22.63 -24.95 -6.80
CA MET A 231 22.86 -25.42 -5.43
C MET A 231 23.81 -24.52 -4.64
N LEU A 232 23.87 -23.23 -4.98
CA LEU A 232 24.80 -22.28 -4.36
C LEU A 232 24.48 -22.12 -2.88
N VAL A 233 25.50 -22.32 -2.03
CA VAL A 233 25.40 -22.08 -0.57
C VAL A 233 25.89 -20.68 -0.21
N CYS A 234 26.85 -20.17 -0.98
CA CYS A 234 27.38 -18.82 -0.87
C CYS A 234 27.78 -18.28 -2.25
N VAL A 235 28.06 -16.99 -2.31
CA VAL A 235 28.59 -16.27 -3.46
C VAL A 235 29.98 -15.75 -3.08
N PRO A 236 30.98 -15.76 -3.98
CA PRO A 236 32.32 -15.24 -3.70
C PRO A 236 32.29 -13.77 -3.30
N VAL A 237 33.12 -13.39 -2.34
CA VAL A 237 33.20 -12.00 -1.82
C VAL A 237 33.67 -11.05 -2.92
N GLU A 238 34.47 -11.55 -3.85
CA GLU A 238 35.01 -10.85 -5.01
C GLU A 238 33.92 -10.38 -5.98
N LEU A 239 32.68 -10.93 -5.92
CA LEU A 239 31.58 -10.44 -6.77
C LEU A 239 31.28 -8.95 -6.56
N ARG A 240 31.65 -8.39 -5.40
CA ARG A 240 31.58 -6.94 -5.11
C ARG A 240 32.39 -6.08 -6.08
N GLU A 241 33.39 -6.65 -6.75
CA GLU A 241 34.28 -5.95 -7.69
C GLU A 241 33.64 -5.76 -9.08
N CYS A 242 32.53 -6.46 -9.36
CA CYS A 242 31.71 -6.28 -10.56
C CYS A 242 30.87 -5.00 -10.46
N VAL A 243 31.53 -3.84 -10.46
CA VAL A 243 30.91 -2.51 -10.28
C VAL A 243 29.89 -2.15 -11.35
N GLY A 244 29.98 -2.75 -12.54
CA GLY A 244 29.07 -2.53 -13.66
C GLY A 244 27.78 -3.36 -13.64
N LEU A 245 27.57 -4.19 -12.61
CA LEU A 245 26.44 -5.11 -12.57
C LEU A 245 25.11 -4.36 -12.37
N VAL A 246 24.17 -4.58 -13.28
CA VAL A 246 22.83 -4.00 -13.30
C VAL A 246 21.77 -5.01 -12.83
N GLU A 247 21.97 -6.28 -13.15
CA GLU A 247 21.06 -7.38 -12.81
C GLU A 247 21.80 -8.58 -12.23
N LEU A 248 21.39 -8.99 -11.03
CA LEU A 248 21.85 -10.17 -10.33
C LEU A 248 20.66 -11.06 -9.96
N SER A 249 20.60 -12.26 -10.52
CA SER A 249 19.57 -13.26 -10.21
C SER A 249 20.21 -14.50 -9.61
N LEU A 250 19.77 -14.87 -8.40
CA LEU A 250 20.21 -16.04 -7.65
C LEU A 250 19.00 -16.80 -7.08
N GLU A 251 17.86 -16.78 -7.77
CA GLU A 251 16.63 -17.43 -7.32
C GLU A 251 16.78 -18.95 -7.20
N HIS A 252 16.05 -19.56 -6.27
CA HIS A 252 16.04 -21.02 -6.05
C HIS A 252 17.44 -21.64 -5.88
N ASN A 253 18.24 -21.04 -5.00
CA ASN A 253 19.51 -21.57 -4.53
C ASN A 253 19.41 -21.98 -3.05
N ARG A 254 20.55 -22.30 -2.41
CA ARG A 254 20.63 -22.69 -0.99
C ARG A 254 21.38 -21.64 -0.17
N LEU A 255 21.23 -20.37 -0.52
CA LEU A 255 21.92 -19.27 0.14
C LEU A 255 21.38 -19.09 1.56
N VAL A 256 22.25 -19.23 2.56
CA VAL A 256 21.92 -19.02 3.98
C VAL A 256 22.49 -17.70 4.49
N ARG A 257 23.76 -17.43 4.14
CA ARG A 257 24.49 -16.19 4.46
C ARG A 257 25.14 -15.64 3.19
N PRO A 258 24.43 -14.81 2.40
CA PRO A 258 25.09 -14.06 1.35
C PRO A 258 26.01 -13.02 2.02
N LEU A 259 27.31 -13.32 2.12
CA LEU A 259 28.33 -12.32 2.45
C LEU A 259 28.55 -11.43 1.22
N LEU A 260 27.50 -10.72 0.82
CA LEU A 260 27.49 -9.80 -0.31
C LEU A 260 27.54 -8.38 0.23
N ASP A 261 28.70 -7.74 0.05
CA ASP A 261 28.87 -6.30 0.25
C ASP A 261 28.54 -5.59 -1.08
N PHE A 262 27.40 -4.89 -1.10
CA PHE A 262 26.91 -4.18 -2.27
C PHE A 262 27.41 -2.73 -2.38
N ARG A 263 28.29 -2.26 -1.48
CA ARG A 263 28.74 -0.86 -1.44
C ARG A 263 29.35 -0.38 -2.76
N ALA A 264 30.02 -1.25 -3.49
CA ALA A 264 30.66 -0.93 -4.77
C ALA A 264 29.74 -1.15 -5.99
N MET A 265 28.56 -1.75 -5.81
CA MET A 265 27.64 -2.15 -6.90
C MET A 265 26.51 -1.12 -7.09
N ALA A 266 26.87 0.15 -7.23
CA ALA A 266 25.91 1.27 -7.23
C ALA A 266 24.93 1.25 -8.44
N GLU A 267 25.27 0.54 -9.52
CA GLU A 267 24.45 0.43 -10.74
C GLU A 267 23.38 -0.67 -10.67
N LEU A 268 23.35 -1.47 -9.60
CA LEU A 268 22.43 -2.59 -9.49
C LEU A 268 20.97 -2.09 -9.41
N LYS A 269 20.17 -2.51 -10.40
CA LYS A 269 18.72 -2.20 -10.51
C LYS A 269 17.84 -3.38 -10.16
N ILE A 270 18.34 -4.60 -10.39
CA ILE A 270 17.59 -5.85 -10.23
C ILE A 270 18.39 -6.80 -9.36
N LEU A 271 17.82 -7.19 -8.22
CA LEU A 271 18.38 -8.20 -7.32
C LEU A 271 17.30 -9.25 -7.03
N ARG A 272 17.49 -10.47 -7.51
CA ARG A 272 16.55 -11.57 -7.28
C ARG A 272 17.16 -12.64 -6.37
N LEU A 273 16.52 -12.89 -5.23
CA LEU A 273 16.97 -13.83 -4.20
C LEU A 273 15.83 -14.76 -3.71
N PHE A 274 14.69 -14.77 -4.41
CA PHE A 274 13.54 -15.63 -4.11
C PHE A 274 13.94 -17.11 -4.00
N GLY A 275 13.23 -17.87 -3.15
CA GLY A 275 13.48 -19.32 -3.04
C GLY A 275 14.78 -19.71 -2.34
N ASN A 276 15.44 -18.80 -1.62
CA ASN A 276 16.62 -19.07 -0.80
C ASN A 276 16.30 -19.10 0.71
N PRO A 277 16.88 -20.04 1.50
CA PRO A 277 16.70 -20.12 2.95
C PRO A 277 17.57 -19.07 3.69
N LEU A 278 17.42 -17.79 3.34
CA LEU A 278 18.18 -16.70 3.93
C LEU A 278 17.88 -16.57 5.42
N GLU A 279 18.91 -16.59 6.26
CA GLU A 279 18.80 -16.20 7.68
C GLU A 279 18.84 -14.68 7.85
N PHE A 280 19.54 -14.00 6.94
CA PHE A 280 19.82 -12.58 6.97
C PHE A 280 19.71 -11.96 5.59
N LEU A 281 19.16 -10.75 5.55
CA LEU A 281 19.18 -9.94 4.35
C LEU A 281 20.57 -9.30 4.19
N PRO A 282 21.18 -9.33 2.98
CA PRO A 282 22.44 -8.62 2.73
C PRO A 282 22.28 -7.10 2.88
N GLU A 283 23.39 -6.38 3.06
CA GLU A 283 23.38 -4.93 3.26
C GLU A 283 23.03 -4.20 1.95
N ILE A 284 21.74 -4.03 1.69
CA ILE A 284 21.24 -3.38 0.47
C ILE A 284 21.15 -1.85 0.58
N LEU A 285 21.43 -1.25 1.75
CA LEU A 285 21.33 0.20 1.95
C LEU A 285 22.08 1.04 0.91
N PRO A 286 23.28 0.63 0.42
CA PRO A 286 23.99 1.36 -0.64
C PRO A 286 23.29 1.33 -2.01
N LEU A 287 22.36 0.41 -2.27
CA LEU A 287 21.76 0.15 -3.59
C LEU A 287 20.62 1.11 -3.95
N LEU A 288 20.87 2.42 -3.98
CA LEU A 288 19.82 3.43 -4.18
C LEU A 288 19.11 3.36 -5.55
N LYS A 289 19.75 2.75 -6.55
CA LYS A 289 19.18 2.51 -7.90
C LYS A 289 18.35 1.22 -7.99
N LEU A 290 18.23 0.45 -6.91
CA LEU A 290 17.46 -0.79 -6.91
C LEU A 290 15.96 -0.51 -7.16
N ARG A 291 15.37 -1.26 -8.08
CA ARG A 291 13.96 -1.15 -8.50
C ARG A 291 13.22 -2.48 -8.48
N HIS A 292 13.96 -3.58 -8.63
CA HIS A 292 13.41 -4.93 -8.56
C HIS A 292 14.13 -5.71 -7.48
N LEU A 293 13.38 -6.22 -6.52
CA LEU A 293 13.89 -7.02 -5.41
C LEU A 293 12.99 -8.22 -5.16
N SER A 294 13.52 -9.44 -5.29
CA SER A 294 12.81 -10.66 -4.88
C SER A 294 13.44 -11.26 -3.63
N LEU A 295 12.63 -11.50 -2.60
CA LEU A 295 13.07 -11.95 -1.28
C LEU A 295 12.03 -12.84 -0.63
N ALA A 296 12.48 -13.93 -0.01
CA ALA A 296 11.62 -14.94 0.60
C ALA A 296 10.53 -15.39 -0.39
N ASN A 297 9.29 -14.94 -0.20
CA ASN A 297 8.14 -15.22 -1.05
C ASN A 297 7.52 -13.98 -1.71
N ILE A 298 8.27 -12.87 -1.79
CA ILE A 298 7.78 -11.58 -2.28
C ILE A 298 8.64 -11.08 -3.43
N ARG A 299 8.00 -10.52 -4.45
CA ARG A 299 8.62 -9.76 -5.53
C ARG A 299 8.17 -8.31 -5.46
N ILE A 300 9.13 -7.41 -5.32
CA ILE A 300 8.93 -5.97 -5.23
C ILE A 300 9.42 -5.35 -6.53
N VAL A 301 8.55 -4.61 -7.20
CA VAL A 301 8.87 -3.88 -8.43
C VAL A 301 8.45 -2.42 -8.26
N ALA A 302 9.37 -1.49 -8.45
CA ALA A 302 9.10 -0.06 -8.35
C ALA A 302 9.46 0.69 -9.63
N ASP A 303 8.77 1.81 -9.85
CA ASP A 303 9.11 2.74 -10.93
C ASP A 303 10.40 3.53 -10.63
N GLU A 304 10.90 4.27 -11.62
CA GLU A 304 12.15 5.03 -11.51
C GLU A 304 12.16 6.04 -10.35
N ASN A 305 10.99 6.51 -9.90
CA ASN A 305 10.84 7.52 -8.86
C ASN A 305 10.34 6.97 -7.51
N LEU A 306 10.24 5.64 -7.36
CA LEU A 306 9.64 4.97 -6.21
C LEU A 306 8.21 5.46 -5.86
N ARG A 307 7.47 6.00 -6.84
CA ARG A 307 6.10 6.51 -6.64
C ARG A 307 5.09 5.39 -6.67
N SER A 308 5.25 4.46 -7.60
CA SER A 308 4.49 3.22 -7.68
C SER A 308 5.37 2.04 -7.29
N VAL A 309 4.89 1.26 -6.33
CA VAL A 309 5.51 0.00 -5.91
C VAL A 309 4.47 -1.10 -5.98
N ASN A 310 4.75 -2.10 -6.81
CA ASN A 310 3.99 -3.33 -6.90
C ASN A 310 4.66 -4.40 -6.02
N VAL A 311 3.86 -5.03 -5.18
CA VAL A 311 4.29 -6.10 -4.29
C VAL A 311 3.48 -7.34 -4.65
N GLN A 312 4.14 -8.31 -5.28
CA GLN A 312 3.55 -9.60 -5.62
C GLN A 312 3.96 -10.63 -4.57
N ILE A 313 2.98 -11.35 -4.04
CA ILE A 313 3.20 -12.42 -3.06
C ILE A 313 3.00 -13.73 -3.80
N GLU A 314 4.06 -14.50 -3.98
CA GLU A 314 3.99 -15.80 -4.63
C GLU A 314 3.75 -16.90 -3.58
N MET A 315 2.75 -17.73 -3.83
CA MET A 315 2.45 -18.89 -2.99
C MET A 315 2.94 -20.14 -3.73
N GLU A 316 4.09 -20.67 -3.31
CA GLU A 316 4.54 -21.99 -3.75
C GLU A 316 4.04 -23.08 -2.78
N ASN A 317 3.55 -24.17 -3.37
CA ASN A 317 3.13 -25.39 -2.66
C ASN A 317 4.29 -26.16 -1.97
N ASN A 318 5.54 -25.71 -2.11
CA ASN A 318 6.75 -26.38 -1.60
C ASN A 318 7.61 -25.47 -0.70
N SER A 319 7.01 -24.82 0.30
CA SER A 319 7.75 -23.90 1.16
C SER A 319 8.75 -24.65 2.07
N TYR A 320 10.05 -24.40 1.88
CA TYR A 320 11.14 -24.74 2.83
C TYR A 320 10.91 -24.15 4.24
N PHE A 321 10.09 -23.09 4.34
CA PHE A 321 9.66 -22.50 5.59
C PHE A 321 8.41 -23.21 6.10
N GLY A 322 8.60 -24.21 6.96
CA GLY A 322 7.52 -25.01 7.54
C GLY A 322 6.42 -24.14 8.19
N ALA A 323 5.16 -24.48 7.89
CA ALA A 323 3.93 -24.15 8.64
C ALA A 323 3.88 -22.79 9.37
N SER A 324 4.37 -21.70 8.76
CA SER A 324 4.21 -20.37 9.35
C SER A 324 2.74 -19.96 9.30
N ARG A 325 2.20 -19.42 10.40
CA ARG A 325 0.78 -19.03 10.49
C ARG A 325 0.40 -17.88 9.55
N HIS A 326 1.38 -17.12 9.05
CA HIS A 326 1.16 -15.94 8.21
C HIS A 326 2.11 -15.90 7.02
N LYS A 327 1.57 -15.60 5.84
CA LYS A 327 2.27 -15.68 4.54
C LYS A 327 3.52 -14.79 4.47
N LEU A 328 3.58 -13.70 5.23
CA LEU A 328 4.71 -12.74 5.21
C LEU A 328 5.69 -12.91 6.37
N SER A 329 5.56 -13.96 7.19
CA SER A 329 6.39 -14.12 8.39
C SER A 329 7.88 -14.16 8.08
N ALA A 330 8.29 -14.85 7.00
CA ALA A 330 9.69 -14.95 6.60
C ALA A 330 10.23 -13.60 6.07
N PHE A 331 9.39 -12.83 5.39
CA PHE A 331 9.77 -11.49 4.93
C PHE A 331 9.96 -10.54 6.11
N PHE A 332 9.01 -10.48 7.04
CA PHE A 332 9.09 -9.62 8.23
C PHE A 332 10.29 -9.96 9.11
N SER A 333 10.60 -11.26 9.30
CA SER A 333 11.77 -11.66 10.07
C SER A 333 13.09 -11.22 9.44
N LEU A 334 13.17 -11.11 8.12
CA LEU A 334 14.35 -10.63 7.41
C LEU A 334 14.50 -9.10 7.52
N ILE A 335 13.43 -8.34 7.31
CA ILE A 335 13.51 -6.88 7.20
C ILE A 335 13.56 -6.14 8.56
N PHE A 336 12.99 -6.73 9.63
CA PHE A 336 12.92 -6.10 10.95
C PHE A 336 14.05 -6.51 11.90
N ARG A 337 14.93 -7.42 11.48
CA ARG A 337 16.04 -7.87 12.33
C ARG A 337 17.16 -6.81 12.46
N PHE A 338 17.32 -5.96 11.45
CA PHE A 338 18.32 -4.89 11.38
C PHE A 338 17.74 -3.62 10.74
N SER A 339 18.58 -2.63 10.47
CA SER A 339 18.22 -1.37 9.80
C SER A 339 17.92 -1.52 8.30
N SER A 340 17.78 -2.74 7.77
CA SER A 340 17.57 -2.94 6.34
C SER A 340 16.26 -2.34 5.83
N CYS A 341 15.25 -2.21 6.68
CA CYS A 341 14.01 -1.50 6.39
C CYS A 341 14.20 0.00 6.04
N HIS A 342 15.36 0.59 6.36
CA HIS A 342 15.72 1.96 5.97
C HIS A 342 16.02 2.09 4.47
N HIS A 343 16.08 1.00 3.71
CA HIS A 343 16.23 1.09 2.26
C HIS A 343 14.93 1.63 1.61
N PRO A 344 14.98 2.67 0.74
CA PRO A 344 13.79 3.31 0.16
C PRO A 344 12.79 2.35 -0.51
N LEU A 345 13.29 1.34 -1.24
CA LEU A 345 12.45 0.34 -1.90
C LEU A 345 11.68 -0.53 -0.89
N LEU A 346 12.35 -0.94 0.20
CA LEU A 346 11.73 -1.74 1.25
C LEU A 346 10.76 -0.91 2.08
N ALA A 347 11.09 0.35 2.36
CA ALA A 347 10.19 1.28 3.04
C ALA A 347 8.87 1.45 2.26
N SER A 348 8.95 1.68 0.94
CA SER A 348 7.75 1.76 0.08
C SER A 348 6.97 0.45 0.02
N ALA A 349 7.65 -0.69 -0.13
CA ALA A 349 7.00 -1.99 -0.14
C ALA A 349 6.28 -2.26 1.19
N LEU A 350 6.91 -1.92 2.30
CA LEU A 350 6.35 -2.07 3.63
C LEU A 350 5.12 -1.16 3.84
N ALA A 351 5.19 0.10 3.43
CA ALA A 351 4.03 1.00 3.47
C ALA A 351 2.86 0.43 2.66
N LYS A 352 3.13 -0.18 1.50
CA LYS A 352 2.12 -0.84 0.67
C LYS A 352 1.53 -2.09 1.34
N ILE A 353 2.37 -2.95 1.90
CA ILE A 353 1.95 -4.18 2.61
C ILE A 353 1.10 -3.83 3.84
N MET A 354 1.44 -2.75 4.55
CA MET A 354 0.69 -2.26 5.70
C MET A 354 -0.68 -1.64 5.34
N GLN A 355 -1.05 -1.53 4.05
CA GLN A 355 -2.40 -1.12 3.68
C GLN A 355 -3.43 -2.23 3.99
N ASP A 356 -3.02 -3.48 4.07
CA ASP A 356 -3.89 -4.61 4.41
C ASP A 356 -4.03 -4.77 5.93
N GLN A 357 -5.27 -4.94 6.40
CA GLN A 357 -5.60 -5.07 7.82
C GLN A 357 -5.00 -6.33 8.45
N GLU A 358 -4.93 -7.46 7.74
CA GLU A 358 -4.37 -8.71 8.29
C GLU A 358 -2.87 -8.55 8.62
N ASN A 359 -2.14 -7.89 7.72
CA ASN A 359 -0.70 -7.62 7.89
C ASN A 359 -0.43 -6.68 9.06
N ARG A 360 -1.27 -5.66 9.26
CA ARG A 360 -1.15 -4.70 10.37
C ARG A 360 -1.24 -5.40 11.73
N VAL A 361 -2.15 -6.36 11.87
CA VAL A 361 -2.35 -7.10 13.13
C VAL A 361 -1.11 -7.94 13.47
N VAL A 362 -0.43 -8.49 12.46
CA VAL A 362 0.80 -9.28 12.67
C VAL A 362 1.96 -8.38 13.10
N VAL A 363 2.20 -7.29 12.36
CA VAL A 363 3.29 -6.35 12.67
C VAL A 363 3.05 -5.63 13.99
N GLY A 364 1.80 -5.24 14.28
CA GLY A 364 1.42 -4.57 15.52
C GLY A 364 1.58 -5.42 16.78
N LYS A 365 1.73 -6.75 16.66
CA LYS A 365 2.05 -7.65 17.78
C LYS A 365 3.54 -7.79 18.05
N ASP A 366 4.39 -7.44 17.09
CA ASP A 366 5.85 -7.55 17.22
C ASP A 366 6.46 -6.20 17.63
N GLU A 367 6.90 -6.12 18.88
CA GLU A 367 7.50 -4.91 19.45
C GLU A 367 8.81 -4.51 18.73
N ASN A 368 9.57 -5.47 18.21
CA ASN A 368 10.80 -5.17 17.48
C ASN A 368 10.50 -4.56 16.11
N ALA A 369 9.50 -5.10 15.40
CA ALA A 369 9.04 -4.54 14.13
C ALA A 369 8.58 -3.09 14.32
N VAL A 370 7.77 -2.83 15.34
CA VAL A 370 7.30 -1.47 15.68
C VAL A 370 8.46 -0.52 16.00
N ARG A 371 9.46 -0.95 16.78
CA ARG A 371 10.65 -0.13 17.05
C ARG A 371 11.45 0.20 15.80
N GLN A 372 11.61 -0.76 14.88
CA GLN A 372 12.29 -0.50 13.62
C GLN A 372 11.54 0.53 12.77
N LEU A 373 10.21 0.45 12.70
CA LEU A 373 9.39 1.46 12.01
C LEU A 373 9.53 2.85 12.64
N ILE A 374 9.56 2.94 13.98
CA ILE A 374 9.80 4.20 14.68
C ILE A 374 11.19 4.75 14.34
N SER A 375 12.21 3.89 14.27
CA SER A 375 13.58 4.31 13.92
C SER A 375 13.68 4.92 12.51
N MET A 376 12.83 4.47 11.57
CA MET A 376 12.81 5.00 10.21
C MET A 376 12.34 6.47 10.12
N ILE A 377 11.58 6.97 11.12
CA ILE A 377 11.21 8.40 11.19
C ILE A 377 12.46 9.29 11.37
N SER A 378 13.51 8.75 12.01
CA SER A 378 14.76 9.46 12.26
C SER A 378 15.81 9.24 11.16
N SER A 379 15.39 8.74 9.99
CA SER A 379 16.29 8.52 8.85
C SER A 379 16.65 9.83 8.16
N ASP A 380 17.88 9.92 7.64
CA ASP A 380 18.31 11.06 6.80
C ASP A 380 17.63 11.07 5.42
N ASN A 381 17.03 9.95 5.01
CA ASN A 381 16.33 9.85 3.74
C ASN A 381 14.86 10.23 3.89
N ARG A 382 14.50 11.39 3.34
CA ARG A 382 13.14 11.91 3.37
C ARG A 382 12.07 10.93 2.86
N HIS A 383 12.34 10.19 1.78
CA HIS A 383 11.38 9.21 1.25
C HIS A 383 11.09 8.10 2.26
N VAL A 384 12.12 7.65 2.99
CA VAL A 384 11.99 6.63 4.03
C VAL A 384 11.11 7.13 5.18
N VAL A 385 11.30 8.39 5.60
CA VAL A 385 10.45 9.03 6.62
C VAL A 385 8.99 9.10 6.19
N GLU A 386 8.72 9.50 4.94
CA GLU A 386 7.37 9.57 4.38
C GLU A 386 6.69 8.18 4.36
N GLN A 387 7.38 7.15 3.88
CA GLN A 387 6.85 5.77 3.85
C GLN A 387 6.67 5.18 5.25
N ALA A 388 7.60 5.45 6.17
CA ALA A 388 7.49 5.03 7.57
C ALA A 388 6.26 5.66 8.23
N CYS A 389 6.04 6.96 8.03
CA CYS A 389 4.87 7.66 8.56
C CYS A 389 3.55 7.11 7.97
N SER A 390 3.53 6.75 6.69
CA SER A 390 2.37 6.11 6.05
C SER A 390 2.05 4.74 6.67
N ALA A 391 3.08 3.92 6.88
CA ALA A 391 2.96 2.62 7.53
C ALA A 391 2.49 2.76 8.99
N LEU A 392 3.11 3.66 9.76
CA LEU A 392 2.78 3.93 11.15
C LEU A 392 1.38 4.52 11.33
N SER A 393 0.95 5.41 10.43
CA SER A 393 -0.43 5.92 10.43
C SER A 393 -1.42 4.79 10.19
N SER A 394 -1.10 3.84 9.31
CA SER A 394 -1.97 2.67 9.06
C SER A 394 -2.04 1.74 10.29
N LEU A 395 -0.93 1.56 11.00
CA LEU A 395 -0.85 0.78 12.25
C LEU A 395 -1.54 1.45 13.44
N ALA A 396 -1.44 2.78 13.54
CA ALA A 396 -2.00 3.58 14.63
C ALA A 396 -3.54 3.60 14.68
N GLY A 397 -4.23 3.04 13.68
CA GLY A 397 -5.69 2.90 13.70
C GLY A 397 -6.21 1.94 14.76
N ASP A 398 -5.40 0.97 15.21
CA ASP A 398 -5.76 0.04 16.28
C ASP A 398 -5.33 0.61 17.64
N VAL A 399 -6.24 0.64 18.61
CA VAL A 399 -6.00 1.14 19.98
C VAL A 399 -4.86 0.41 20.67
N SER A 400 -4.78 -0.91 20.49
CA SER A 400 -3.75 -1.75 21.12
C SER A 400 -2.35 -1.42 20.59
N VAL A 401 -2.24 -1.23 19.26
CA VAL A 401 -1.00 -0.87 18.59
C VAL A 401 -0.63 0.59 18.87
N ALA A 402 -1.59 1.52 18.92
CA ALA A 402 -1.36 2.90 19.32
C ALA A 402 -0.76 3.01 20.73
N MET A 403 -1.25 2.20 21.67
CA MET A 403 -0.67 2.10 23.02
C MET A 403 0.75 1.53 23.00
N LEU A 404 1.02 0.53 22.15
CA LEU A 404 2.37 -0.03 21.95
C LEU A 404 3.34 1.00 21.34
N LEU A 405 2.89 1.80 20.37
CA LEU A 405 3.68 2.89 19.78
C LEU A 405 4.10 3.91 20.83
N MET A 406 3.17 4.27 21.73
CA MET A 406 3.48 5.14 22.87
C MET A 406 4.46 4.50 23.86
N LYS A 407 4.35 3.19 24.12
CA LYS A 407 5.30 2.43 24.95
C LYS A 407 6.70 2.39 24.33
N CYS A 408 6.80 2.41 23.00
CA CYS A 408 8.06 2.41 22.27
C CYS A 408 8.62 3.82 22.01
N ASP A 409 8.15 4.84 22.74
CA ASP A 409 8.65 6.22 22.72
C ASP A 409 8.60 6.92 21.34
N ILE A 410 7.57 6.63 20.53
CA ILE A 410 7.36 7.28 19.22
C ILE A 410 7.34 8.83 19.28
N MET A 411 6.99 9.40 20.43
CA MET A 411 6.91 10.85 20.62
C MET A 411 8.25 11.56 20.49
N GLN A 412 9.37 10.92 20.80
CA GLN A 412 10.71 11.52 20.67
C GLN A 412 11.04 11.84 19.19
N PRO A 413 11.00 10.86 18.27
CA PRO A 413 11.15 11.12 16.83
C PRO A 413 10.11 12.11 16.28
N ILE A 414 8.85 12.01 16.71
CA ILE A 414 7.79 12.93 16.27
C ILE A 414 8.14 14.37 16.64
N ILE A 415 8.53 14.64 17.89
CA ILE A 415 8.86 15.99 18.35
C ILE A 415 10.09 16.55 17.61
N ALA A 416 11.07 15.70 17.30
CA ALA A 416 12.24 16.10 16.52
C ALA A 416 11.85 16.59 15.12
N VAL A 417 11.01 15.83 14.41
CA VAL A 417 10.54 16.20 13.06
C VAL A 417 9.59 17.39 13.10
N LEU A 418 8.69 17.50 14.10
CA LEU A 418 7.79 18.66 14.23
C LEU A 418 8.53 20.00 14.42
N LYS A 419 9.79 19.96 14.89
CA LYS A 419 10.67 21.12 15.02
C LYS A 419 11.53 21.38 13.78
N SER A 420 11.49 20.51 12.78
CA SER A 420 12.27 20.63 11.55
C SER A 420 11.66 21.66 10.58
N PHE A 421 12.45 22.09 9.59
CA PHE A 421 12.02 23.01 8.54
C PHE A 421 11.57 22.31 7.24
N ALA A 422 11.48 20.97 7.24
CA ALA A 422 11.13 20.17 6.06
C ALA A 422 9.60 19.96 5.99
N PRO A 423 8.87 20.65 5.09
CA PRO A 423 7.40 20.67 5.13
C PRO A 423 6.74 19.30 4.89
N GLU A 424 7.37 18.43 4.11
CA GLU A 424 6.80 17.14 3.70
C GLU A 424 7.03 16.04 4.74
N GLU A 425 8.16 16.06 5.45
CA GLU A 425 8.39 15.22 6.63
C GLU A 425 7.42 15.63 7.75
N VAL A 426 7.30 16.94 8.02
CA VAL A 426 6.36 17.48 9.01
C VAL A 426 4.93 17.07 8.68
N LYS A 427 4.51 17.19 7.43
CA LYS A 427 3.19 16.74 6.97
C LYS A 427 2.95 15.25 7.25
N SER A 428 3.93 14.41 6.94
CA SER A 428 3.84 12.95 7.15
C SER A 428 3.74 12.61 8.64
N VAL A 429 4.53 13.26 9.48
CA VAL A 429 4.47 13.10 10.94
C VAL A 429 3.16 13.63 11.52
N LEU A 430 2.62 14.74 11.02
CA LEU A 430 1.33 15.27 11.46
C LEU A 430 0.17 14.30 11.16
N GLN A 431 0.25 13.50 10.10
CA GLN A 431 -0.72 12.42 9.84
C GLN A 431 -0.67 11.34 10.91
N VAL A 432 0.53 10.91 11.30
CA VAL A 432 0.74 9.95 12.40
C VAL A 432 0.18 10.52 13.70
N VAL A 433 0.48 11.79 14.01
CA VAL A 433 -0.05 12.47 15.21
C VAL A 433 -1.58 12.53 15.18
N GLY A 434 -2.16 12.90 14.04
CA GLY A 434 -3.61 12.97 13.87
C GLY A 434 -4.28 11.62 14.09
N GLN A 435 -3.68 10.54 13.61
CA GLN A 435 -4.23 9.19 13.77
C GLN A 435 -4.08 8.66 15.20
N LEU A 436 -2.90 8.80 15.81
CA LEU A 436 -2.67 8.41 17.21
C LEU A 436 -3.59 9.18 18.16
N ALA A 437 -3.78 10.49 17.92
CA ALA A 437 -4.69 11.32 18.69
C ALA A 437 -6.16 10.87 18.55
N PHE A 438 -6.53 10.29 17.42
CA PHE A 438 -7.88 9.78 17.19
C PHE A 438 -8.07 8.34 17.71
N ALA A 439 -7.00 7.57 17.89
CA ALA A 439 -7.10 6.16 18.30
C ALA A 439 -7.74 6.00 19.69
N SER A 440 -7.25 6.72 20.70
CA SER A 440 -7.76 6.61 22.07
C SER A 440 -7.54 7.90 22.86
N ASP A 441 -8.47 8.20 23.78
CA ASP A 441 -8.36 9.33 24.69
C ASP A 441 -7.14 9.23 25.60
N THR A 442 -6.73 8.01 25.99
CA THR A 442 -5.54 7.79 26.83
C THR A 442 -4.25 8.09 26.08
N VAL A 443 -4.18 7.73 24.79
CA VAL A 443 -3.06 8.04 23.91
C VAL A 443 -3.01 9.55 23.68
N ALA A 444 -4.13 10.15 23.27
CA ALA A 444 -4.23 11.58 23.04
C ALA A 444 -3.80 12.40 24.27
N GLN A 445 -4.24 12.02 25.47
CA GLN A 445 -3.86 12.67 26.72
C GLN A 445 -2.35 12.63 26.96
N LYS A 446 -1.71 11.48 26.74
CA LYS A 446 -0.24 11.32 26.90
C LYS A 446 0.55 12.09 25.84
N MET A 447 0.00 12.26 24.63
CA MET A 447 0.66 12.96 23.54
C MET A 447 0.72 14.49 23.73
N LEU A 448 -0.29 15.09 24.36
CA LEU A 448 -0.37 16.55 24.49
C LEU A 448 0.57 17.09 25.57
N THR A 449 1.84 17.20 25.25
CA THR A 449 2.84 17.88 26.08
C THR A 449 2.93 19.37 25.73
N LYS A 450 3.56 20.17 26.62
CA LYS A 450 3.81 21.61 26.36
C LYS A 450 4.61 21.84 25.06
N ASP A 451 5.57 20.96 24.77
CA ASP A 451 6.39 21.05 23.56
C ASP A 451 5.62 20.74 22.29
N VAL A 452 4.77 19.70 22.32
CA VAL A 452 3.88 19.35 21.20
C VAL A 452 2.91 20.50 20.95
N LEU A 453 2.28 21.04 21.99
CA LEU A 453 1.37 22.17 21.86
C LEU A 453 2.07 23.41 21.27
N LYS A 454 3.29 23.73 21.73
CA LYS A 454 4.07 24.85 21.19
C LYS A 454 4.40 24.64 19.71
N SER A 455 4.79 23.43 19.33
CA SER A 455 5.14 23.07 17.95
C SER A 455 3.90 23.13 17.04
N LEU A 456 2.77 22.56 17.47
CA LEU A 456 1.52 22.60 16.72
C LEU A 456 1.01 24.03 16.51
N LYS A 457 1.09 24.91 17.53
CA LYS A 457 0.73 26.33 17.38
C LYS A 457 1.55 27.03 16.30
N LEU A 458 2.86 26.76 16.25
CA LEU A 458 3.75 27.32 15.25
C LEU A 458 3.42 26.78 13.84
N LEU A 459 3.14 25.49 13.74
CA LEU A 459 2.77 24.83 12.48
C LEU A 459 1.40 25.27 11.95
N CYS A 460 0.43 25.57 12.81
CA CYS A 460 -0.84 26.18 12.41
C CYS A 460 -0.66 27.57 11.76
N ALA A 461 0.44 28.27 12.06
CA ALA A 461 0.78 29.56 11.45
C ALA A 461 1.84 29.44 10.33
N HIS A 462 2.15 28.23 9.88
CA HIS A 462 3.18 27.98 8.88
C HIS A 462 2.83 28.55 7.49
N LYS A 463 3.81 28.83 6.63
CA LYS A 463 3.55 29.41 5.29
C LYS A 463 2.89 28.44 4.30
N ASN A 464 3.15 27.14 4.46
CA ASN A 464 2.60 26.10 3.58
C ASN A 464 1.18 25.70 4.03
N PRO A 465 0.14 25.83 3.17
CA PRO A 465 -1.24 25.55 3.52
C PRO A 465 -1.51 24.07 3.86
N GLU A 466 -0.80 23.12 3.26
CA GLU A 466 -0.97 21.70 3.60
C GLU A 466 -0.45 21.40 5.01
N VAL A 467 0.70 21.98 5.39
CA VAL A 467 1.22 21.86 6.77
C VAL A 467 0.24 22.47 7.77
N GLN A 468 -0.31 23.66 7.47
CA GLN A 468 -1.35 24.28 8.31
C GLN A 468 -2.56 23.36 8.46
N ARG A 469 -3.06 22.81 7.35
CA ARG A 469 -4.22 21.91 7.33
C ARG A 469 -4.01 20.69 8.20
N PHE A 470 -2.90 19.96 8.03
CA PHE A 470 -2.60 18.77 8.83
C PHE A 470 -2.36 19.11 10.31
N ALA A 471 -1.74 20.26 10.62
CA ALA A 471 -1.57 20.71 12.00
C ALA A 471 -2.92 21.01 12.67
N LEU A 472 -3.83 21.67 11.96
CA LEU A 472 -5.20 21.95 12.44
C LEU A 472 -6.00 20.66 12.66
N LEU A 473 -5.87 19.68 11.76
CA LEU A 473 -6.49 18.36 11.93
C LEU A 473 -5.94 17.64 13.17
N ALA A 474 -4.63 17.67 13.39
CA ALA A 474 -3.99 17.09 14.58
C ALA A 474 -4.48 17.77 15.87
N VAL A 475 -4.53 19.11 15.91
CA VAL A 475 -5.07 19.87 17.06
C VAL A 475 -6.54 19.51 17.32
N GLY A 476 -7.36 19.45 16.27
CA GLY A 476 -8.76 19.04 16.38
C GLY A 476 -8.91 17.62 16.91
N ASN A 477 -8.11 16.66 16.42
CA ASN A 477 -8.19 15.28 16.86
C ASN A 477 -7.74 15.12 18.32
N LEU A 478 -6.68 15.83 18.74
CA LEU A 478 -6.26 15.86 20.15
C LEU A 478 -7.33 16.42 21.08
N ALA A 479 -8.20 17.31 20.57
CA ALA A 479 -9.29 17.93 21.32
C ALA A 479 -10.55 17.05 21.46
N PHE A 480 -10.60 15.84 20.87
CA PHE A 480 -11.67 14.89 21.19
C PHE A 480 -11.55 14.41 22.64
N CYS A 481 -10.33 14.22 23.14
CA CYS A 481 -10.07 13.93 24.54
C CYS A 481 -10.47 15.12 25.43
N LEU A 482 -11.31 14.86 26.43
CA LEU A 482 -11.86 15.88 27.33
C LEU A 482 -10.77 16.69 28.05
N GLU A 483 -9.73 16.01 28.55
CA GLU A 483 -8.66 16.66 29.31
C GLU A 483 -7.81 17.57 28.43
N ASN A 484 -7.46 17.10 27.24
CA ASN A 484 -6.77 17.91 26.24
C ASN A 484 -7.60 19.11 25.81
N ARG A 485 -8.91 18.94 25.61
CA ARG A 485 -9.81 20.02 25.24
C ARG A 485 -9.80 21.13 26.29
N ARG A 486 -9.84 20.80 27.58
CA ARG A 486 -9.76 21.78 28.67
C ARG A 486 -8.50 22.62 28.57
N ILE A 487 -7.35 21.99 28.30
CA ILE A 487 -6.08 22.69 28.11
C ILE A 487 -6.11 23.57 26.85
N LEU A 488 -6.60 23.05 25.72
CA LEU A 488 -6.61 23.76 24.45
C LEU A 488 -7.56 24.98 24.45
N VAL A 489 -8.73 24.88 25.08
CA VAL A 489 -9.70 25.99 25.18
C VAL A 489 -9.15 27.14 26.04
N THR A 490 -8.38 26.85 27.09
CA THR A 490 -7.77 27.89 27.95
C THR A 490 -6.69 28.70 27.22
N SER A 491 -6.20 28.21 26.08
CA SER A 491 -5.16 28.87 25.30
C SER A 491 -5.74 29.92 24.35
N GLU A 492 -5.88 31.16 24.82
CA GLU A 492 -6.40 32.31 24.03
C GLU A 492 -5.67 32.48 22.70
N SER A 493 -4.34 32.37 22.70
CA SER A 493 -3.51 32.51 21.48
C SER A 493 -3.89 31.51 20.38
N LEU A 494 -4.34 30.31 20.76
CA LEU A 494 -4.75 29.27 19.82
C LEU A 494 -6.14 29.59 19.27
N ARG A 495 -7.08 29.97 20.13
CA ARG A 495 -8.44 30.35 19.74
C ARG A 495 -8.42 31.51 18.74
N ASP A 496 -7.64 32.54 19.01
CA ASP A 496 -7.53 33.72 18.14
C ASP A 496 -6.88 33.35 16.79
N LEU A 497 -5.90 32.45 16.79
CA LEU A 497 -5.30 31.92 15.57
C LEU A 497 -6.32 31.13 14.75
N LEU A 498 -7.08 30.23 15.37
CA LEU A 498 -8.12 29.45 14.71
C LEU A 498 -9.18 30.36 14.08
N MET A 499 -9.65 31.36 14.82
CA MET A 499 -10.62 32.35 14.32
C MET A 499 -10.08 33.11 13.10
N ARG A 500 -8.82 33.54 13.13
CA ARG A 500 -8.20 34.20 11.97
C ARG A 500 -8.12 33.27 10.76
N LEU A 501 -7.74 32.01 10.97
CA LEU A 501 -7.59 31.02 9.91
C LEU A 501 -8.93 30.61 9.30
N THR A 502 -10.06 30.70 10.02
CA THR A 502 -11.37 30.42 9.42
C THR A 502 -11.80 31.41 8.32
N VAL A 503 -11.24 32.62 8.32
CA VAL A 503 -11.54 33.69 7.34
C VAL A 503 -10.38 33.87 6.35
N GLY A 504 -9.44 32.92 6.31
CA GLY A 504 -8.28 32.96 5.45
C GLY A 504 -8.61 32.81 3.95
N PRO A 505 -7.60 32.97 3.07
CA PRO A 505 -7.79 32.82 1.63
C PRO A 505 -7.92 31.35 1.18
N GLU A 506 -7.43 30.39 1.98
CA GLU A 506 -7.33 28.98 1.59
C GLU A 506 -8.50 28.15 2.15
N PRO A 507 -9.46 27.69 1.31
CA PRO A 507 -10.68 27.04 1.79
C PRO A 507 -10.43 25.77 2.62
N ARG A 508 -9.41 24.98 2.27
CA ARG A 508 -9.08 23.74 2.98
C ARG A 508 -8.57 24.00 4.40
N VAL A 509 -7.81 25.08 4.59
CA VAL A 509 -7.31 25.52 5.90
C VAL A 509 -8.47 26.11 6.72
N ASN A 510 -9.30 26.95 6.10
CA ASN A 510 -10.47 27.54 6.75
C ASN A 510 -11.38 26.46 7.36
N LYS A 511 -11.63 25.41 6.58
CA LYS A 511 -12.44 24.28 7.01
C LYS A 511 -11.80 23.49 8.14
N ALA A 512 -10.50 23.20 8.07
CA ALA A 512 -9.79 22.51 9.16
C ALA A 512 -9.79 23.33 10.47
N ALA A 513 -9.65 24.66 10.37
CA ALA A 513 -9.76 25.57 11.51
C ALA A 513 -11.18 25.60 12.09
N ALA A 514 -12.20 25.65 11.23
CA ALA A 514 -13.60 25.59 11.62
C ALA A 514 -13.93 24.26 12.32
N ARG A 515 -13.41 23.13 11.81
CA ARG A 515 -13.52 21.81 12.44
C ARG A 515 -12.88 21.79 13.82
N ALA A 516 -11.68 22.36 13.98
CA ALA A 516 -11.03 22.44 15.29
C ALA A 516 -11.86 23.27 16.29
N LEU A 517 -12.41 24.42 15.88
CA LEU A 517 -13.31 25.22 16.72
C LEU A 517 -14.60 24.46 17.10
N ALA A 518 -15.17 23.70 16.17
CA ALA A 518 -16.33 22.86 16.43
C ALA A 518 -16.06 21.82 17.53
N ILE A 519 -14.92 21.14 17.46
CA ILE A 519 -14.51 20.12 18.45
C ILE A 519 -14.18 20.76 19.81
N LEU A 520 -13.62 21.98 19.82
CA LEU A 520 -13.36 22.74 21.05
C LEU A 520 -14.65 23.22 21.74
N GLY A 521 -15.81 23.15 21.08
CA GLY A 521 -17.09 23.63 21.62
C GLY A 521 -17.30 25.13 21.47
N GLU A 522 -16.48 25.82 20.67
CA GLU A 522 -16.53 27.26 20.40
C GLU A 522 -17.65 27.60 19.38
N ASN A 523 -18.88 27.17 19.68
CA ASN A 523 -20.02 27.17 18.76
C ASN A 523 -20.40 28.57 18.25
N GLU A 524 -20.39 29.59 19.11
CA GLU A 524 -20.71 30.98 18.73
C GLU A 524 -19.63 31.60 17.86
N SER A 525 -18.37 31.38 18.23
CA SER A 525 -17.19 31.82 17.48
C SER A 525 -17.20 31.20 16.08
N LEU A 526 -17.44 29.88 15.99
CA LEU A 526 -17.61 29.15 14.73
C LEU A 526 -18.76 29.70 13.89
N ARG A 527 -19.93 29.94 14.50
CA ARG A 527 -21.10 30.46 13.80
C ARG A 527 -20.82 31.83 13.18
N ARG A 528 -20.13 32.72 13.91
CA ARG A 528 -19.71 34.04 13.38
C ARG A 528 -18.72 33.88 12.23
N ALA A 529 -17.75 32.98 12.37
CA ALA A 529 -16.72 32.72 11.38
C ALA A 529 -17.28 32.23 10.04
N ILE A 530 -18.19 31.24 10.06
CA ILE A 530 -18.79 30.69 8.83
C ILE A 530 -19.91 31.57 8.25
N ARG A 531 -20.03 32.82 8.72
CA ARG A 531 -21.10 33.77 8.37
C ARG A 531 -22.48 33.13 8.52
N GLY A 532 -22.64 32.37 9.60
CA GLY A 532 -23.85 31.61 9.85
C GLY A 532 -25.08 32.52 9.91
N ARG A 533 -26.22 32.02 9.45
CA ARG A 533 -27.43 32.81 9.23
C ARG A 533 -27.81 33.65 10.47
N GLN A 534 -27.80 34.96 10.33
CA GLN A 534 -28.46 35.90 11.24
C GLN A 534 -29.92 36.02 10.82
N VAL A 535 -30.74 35.01 11.13
CA VAL A 535 -32.19 35.25 11.11
C VAL A 535 -32.46 36.11 12.35
N PRO A 536 -33.14 37.26 12.23
CA PRO A 536 -33.67 37.94 13.41
C PRO A 536 -34.64 36.97 14.10
N LYS A 537 -34.33 36.57 15.33
CA LYS A 537 -35.11 35.56 16.08
C LYS A 537 -35.46 36.12 17.46
N GLN A 538 -36.67 35.80 17.91
CA GLN A 538 -37.11 36.04 19.29
C GLN A 538 -36.54 34.97 20.26
N GLY A 539 -36.21 33.78 19.75
CA GLY A 539 -35.54 32.71 20.49
C GLY A 539 -35.23 31.47 19.64
N LEU A 540 -34.99 30.34 20.30
CA LEU A 540 -34.54 29.08 19.70
C LEU A 540 -35.71 28.29 19.07
N ARG A 541 -35.51 27.75 17.86
CA ARG A 541 -36.53 26.93 17.16
C ARG A 541 -36.08 25.49 17.07
N ILE A 542 -36.87 24.56 17.59
CA ILE A 542 -36.52 23.14 17.72
C ILE A 542 -37.51 22.28 16.91
N LEU A 543 -36.99 21.33 16.14
CA LEU A 543 -37.77 20.28 15.49
C LEU A 543 -37.40 18.91 16.09
N SER A 544 -38.41 18.19 16.57
CA SER A 544 -38.30 16.85 17.15
C SER A 544 -39.18 15.87 16.38
N MET A 545 -38.61 14.75 15.92
CA MET A 545 -39.29 13.75 15.10
C MET A 545 -39.25 12.37 15.73
N ASP A 546 -40.43 11.76 15.89
CA ASP A 546 -40.57 10.43 16.47
C ASP A 546 -40.12 9.32 15.50
N GLY A 547 -39.75 8.18 16.07
CA GLY A 547 -39.60 6.93 15.32
C GLY A 547 -40.95 6.33 14.92
N GLY A 548 -40.97 5.56 13.82
CA GLY A 548 -42.21 4.92 13.35
C GLY A 548 -42.10 4.03 12.11
N GLY A 549 -40.90 3.62 11.71
CA GLY A 549 -40.67 2.84 10.48
C GLY A 549 -41.25 3.54 9.25
N MET A 550 -42.02 2.80 8.44
CA MET A 550 -42.69 3.32 7.23
C MET A 550 -43.75 4.40 7.49
N LYS A 551 -44.23 4.55 8.73
CA LYS A 551 -45.16 5.64 9.10
C LYS A 551 -44.50 7.02 9.05
N GLY A 552 -43.16 7.08 8.94
CA GLY A 552 -42.42 8.33 8.72
C GLY A 552 -42.85 9.10 7.47
N LEU A 553 -43.54 8.47 6.51
CA LEU A 553 -44.16 9.20 5.39
C LEU A 553 -45.16 10.26 5.85
N ALA A 554 -45.89 10.02 6.96
CA ALA A 554 -46.78 11.02 7.54
C ALA A 554 -45.98 12.24 8.05
N THR A 555 -44.84 12.01 8.70
CA THR A 555 -43.90 13.06 9.11
C THR A 555 -43.44 13.89 7.90
N VAL A 556 -43.09 13.24 6.78
CA VAL A 556 -42.69 13.93 5.54
C VAL A 556 -43.82 14.81 5.00
N GLN A 557 -45.08 14.35 5.00
CA GLN A 557 -46.21 15.16 4.54
C GLN A 557 -46.47 16.38 5.44
N ILE A 558 -46.37 16.21 6.76
CA ILE A 558 -46.50 17.34 7.71
C ILE A 558 -45.40 18.37 7.46
N LEU A 559 -44.16 17.93 7.29
CA LEU A 559 -43.03 18.81 6.98
C LEU A 559 -43.22 19.54 5.64
N LYS A 560 -43.85 18.91 4.65
CA LYS A 560 -44.14 19.56 3.34
C LYS A 560 -45.10 20.73 3.50
N GLU A 561 -46.15 20.57 4.29
CA GLU A 561 -47.06 21.68 4.58
C GLU A 561 -46.38 22.78 5.40
N ILE A 562 -45.42 22.45 6.28
CA ILE A 562 -44.59 23.46 6.97
C ILE A 562 -43.68 24.22 6.00
N GLU A 563 -42.96 23.53 5.10
CA GLU A 563 -42.12 24.19 4.08
C GLU A 563 -42.96 25.07 3.16
N LYS A 564 -44.13 24.58 2.73
CA LYS A 564 -45.07 25.31 1.90
C LYS A 564 -45.64 26.55 2.60
N GLY A 565 -46.03 26.43 3.87
CA GLY A 565 -46.57 27.53 4.66
C GLY A 565 -45.54 28.61 5.02
N THR A 566 -44.27 28.24 5.10
CA THR A 566 -43.18 29.17 5.49
C THR A 566 -42.35 29.67 4.31
N GLY A 567 -42.42 29.00 3.15
CA GLY A 567 -41.58 29.26 1.98
C GLY A 567 -40.09 28.97 2.19
N LYS A 568 -39.73 28.26 3.26
CA LYS A 568 -38.32 27.97 3.63
C LYS A 568 -38.12 26.49 3.87
N ARG A 569 -36.89 26.03 3.66
CA ARG A 569 -36.50 24.64 3.90
C ARG A 569 -36.43 24.29 5.38
N ILE A 570 -36.55 23.02 5.75
CA ILE A 570 -36.44 22.58 7.16
C ILE A 570 -35.11 23.02 7.81
N HIS A 571 -33.97 22.80 7.15
CA HIS A 571 -32.65 23.20 7.67
C HIS A 571 -32.49 24.72 7.84
N GLU A 572 -33.35 25.50 7.19
CA GLU A 572 -33.40 26.95 7.27
C GLU A 572 -34.28 27.46 8.43
N LEU A 573 -35.28 26.66 8.82
CA LEU A 573 -36.30 27.02 9.80
C LEU A 573 -35.86 26.72 11.23
N PHE A 574 -35.12 25.66 11.48
CA PHE A 574 -34.81 25.22 12.84
C PHE A 574 -33.35 25.45 13.22
N ASP A 575 -33.08 25.67 14.51
CA ASP A 575 -31.73 25.77 15.07
C ASP A 575 -31.21 24.41 15.55
N LEU A 576 -32.13 23.59 16.05
CA LEU A 576 -31.88 22.24 16.54
C LEU A 576 -32.89 21.29 15.90
N VAL A 577 -32.39 20.23 15.26
CA VAL A 577 -33.21 19.17 14.66
C VAL A 577 -32.80 17.84 15.27
N CYS A 578 -33.77 17.06 15.76
CA CYS A 578 -33.49 15.75 16.33
C CYS A 578 -34.51 14.70 15.93
N GLY A 579 -34.09 13.45 16.04
CA GLY A 579 -34.98 12.33 15.77
C GLY A 579 -34.53 11.01 16.37
N THR A 580 -35.50 10.11 16.51
CA THR A 580 -35.29 8.71 16.91
C THR A 580 -35.65 7.79 15.74
N SER A 581 -34.89 6.73 15.50
CA SER A 581 -35.17 5.74 14.43
C SER A 581 -35.32 6.42 13.07
N THR A 582 -36.42 6.18 12.34
CA THR A 582 -36.71 6.87 11.07
C THR A 582 -36.79 8.40 11.19
N GLY A 583 -37.19 8.94 12.34
CA GLY A 583 -37.08 10.37 12.62
C GLY A 583 -35.63 10.84 12.64
N GLY A 584 -34.70 10.02 13.13
CA GLY A 584 -33.26 10.29 13.11
C GLY A 584 -32.68 10.27 11.70
N MET A 585 -33.13 9.33 10.87
CA MET A 585 -32.81 9.30 9.43
C MET A 585 -33.26 10.59 8.73
N LEU A 586 -34.50 11.02 8.97
CA LEU A 586 -35.05 12.26 8.42
C LEU A 586 -34.30 13.50 8.92
N ALA A 587 -33.91 13.52 10.20
CA ALA A 587 -33.11 14.61 10.76
C ALA A 587 -31.80 14.77 9.99
N ILE A 588 -31.07 13.68 9.77
CA ILE A 588 -29.81 13.72 9.02
C ILE A 588 -30.05 14.05 7.54
N ALA A 589 -31.04 13.44 6.90
CA ALA A 589 -31.35 13.69 5.49
C ALA A 589 -31.69 15.16 5.22
N LEU A 590 -32.56 15.76 6.02
CA LEU A 590 -33.07 17.11 5.82
C LEU A 590 -32.10 18.19 6.29
N ALA A 591 -31.40 17.95 7.40
CA ALA A 591 -30.59 18.96 8.08
C ALA A 591 -29.09 18.85 7.80
N VAL A 592 -28.56 17.63 7.64
CA VAL A 592 -27.12 17.42 7.35
C VAL A 592 -26.87 17.27 5.86
N LYS A 593 -27.65 16.44 5.16
CA LYS A 593 -27.51 16.19 3.73
C LYS A 593 -28.35 17.11 2.85
N LEU A 594 -29.13 18.02 3.46
CA LEU A 594 -29.92 19.05 2.78
C LEU A 594 -30.86 18.50 1.69
N MET A 595 -31.33 17.27 1.85
CA MET A 595 -32.24 16.61 0.91
C MET A 595 -33.59 17.33 0.87
N THR A 596 -34.27 17.28 -0.28
CA THR A 596 -35.64 17.77 -0.40
C THR A 596 -36.62 16.80 0.22
N LEU A 597 -37.76 17.31 0.71
CA LEU A 597 -38.84 16.45 1.19
C LEU A 597 -39.40 15.54 0.08
N ASP A 598 -39.30 15.94 -1.19
CA ASP A 598 -39.62 15.08 -2.34
C ASP A 598 -38.64 13.93 -2.49
N GLN A 599 -37.34 14.19 -2.34
CA GLN A 599 -36.31 13.14 -2.32
C GLN A 599 -36.53 12.19 -1.15
N CYS A 600 -36.81 12.71 0.05
CA CYS A 600 -37.14 11.87 1.20
C CYS A 600 -38.40 11.02 0.95
N GLU A 601 -39.48 11.61 0.41
CA GLU A 601 -40.69 10.88 0.07
C GLU A 601 -40.42 9.78 -0.99
N GLU A 602 -39.60 10.06 -2.00
CA GLU A 602 -39.23 9.09 -3.02
C GLU A 602 -38.45 7.93 -2.42
N ILE A 603 -37.51 8.20 -1.50
CA ILE A 603 -36.81 7.17 -0.73
C ILE A 603 -37.82 6.30 0.02
N TYR A 604 -38.76 6.91 0.74
CA TYR A 604 -39.81 6.17 1.46
C TYR A 604 -40.74 5.39 0.52
N LYS A 605 -41.15 5.94 -0.63
CA LYS A 605 -42.01 5.24 -1.58
C LYS A 605 -41.30 4.04 -2.20
N ASN A 606 -40.03 4.18 -2.51
CA ASN A 606 -39.22 3.08 -3.01
C ASN A 606 -39.09 2.02 -1.91
N LEU A 607 -38.67 2.40 -0.69
CA LEU A 607 -38.66 1.51 0.49
C LEU A 607 -40.00 0.82 0.76
N GLY A 608 -41.12 1.50 0.55
CA GLY A 608 -42.46 0.95 0.74
C GLY A 608 -42.83 -0.07 -0.32
N LYS A 609 -42.62 0.25 -1.62
CA LYS A 609 -42.84 -0.71 -2.72
C LYS A 609 -42.01 -1.99 -2.56
N LEU A 610 -40.89 -1.87 -1.86
CA LEU A 610 -39.93 -2.93 -1.62
C LEU A 610 -40.28 -3.88 -0.48
N VAL A 611 -40.84 -3.34 0.58
CA VAL A 611 -41.31 -4.10 1.73
C VAL A 611 -42.58 -4.89 1.39
N PHE A 612 -43.29 -4.55 0.30
CA PHE A 612 -44.62 -5.07 -0.04
C PHE A 612 -44.80 -5.67 -1.45
N ALA A 613 -43.74 -5.92 -2.25
CA ALA A 613 -43.84 -6.50 -3.60
C ALA A 613 -43.15 -7.87 -3.74
N GLU A 614 -43.74 -8.76 -4.55
CA GLU A 614 -43.22 -10.08 -4.95
C GLU A 614 -41.98 -10.00 -5.87
N PRO A 615 -41.10 -11.04 -5.89
CA PRO A 615 -39.75 -10.91 -6.44
C PRO A 615 -39.66 -11.18 -7.96
N PHE A 616 -38.85 -10.38 -8.66
CA PHE A 616 -38.29 -10.66 -10.00
C PHE A 616 -36.76 -10.49 -9.96
N PRO A 617 -35.94 -11.32 -10.66
CA PRO A 617 -34.49 -11.24 -10.60
C PRO A 617 -33.87 -10.53 -11.82
N LYS A 618 -32.82 -9.72 -11.59
CA LYS A 618 -31.51 -9.74 -12.27
C LYS A 618 -30.57 -8.67 -11.70
N ASP A 619 -29.32 -9.06 -11.46
CA ASP A 619 -28.22 -8.17 -11.07
C ASP A 619 -27.71 -7.37 -12.28
N ASN A 620 -27.68 -6.05 -12.14
CA ASN A 620 -27.00 -5.15 -13.07
C ASN A 620 -25.99 -4.31 -12.28
N GLU A 621 -24.73 -4.34 -12.70
CA GLU A 621 -23.61 -3.60 -12.09
C GLU A 621 -23.68 -2.07 -12.33
N ALA A 622 -24.72 -1.58 -13.01
CA ALA A 622 -24.99 -0.16 -13.27
C ALA A 622 -26.10 0.44 -12.38
N ALA A 623 -26.53 -0.28 -11.33
CA ALA A 623 -27.68 0.10 -10.51
C ALA A 623 -27.42 1.38 -9.68
N THR A 624 -28.36 2.33 -9.78
CA THR A 624 -28.43 3.56 -8.99
C THR A 624 -28.62 3.21 -7.51
N TRP A 625 -28.16 4.02 -6.54
CA TRP A 625 -28.33 3.75 -5.09
C TRP A 625 -29.79 3.43 -4.68
N ARG A 626 -30.78 3.94 -5.44
CA ARG A 626 -32.21 3.64 -5.32
C ARG A 626 -32.54 2.16 -5.59
N GLU A 627 -31.87 1.54 -6.56
CA GLU A 627 -32.02 0.13 -6.97
C GLU A 627 -31.18 -0.80 -6.08
N LYS A 628 -30.15 -0.29 -5.39
CA LYS A 628 -29.42 -1.07 -4.37
C LYS A 628 -30.17 -1.15 -3.05
N LEU A 629 -30.76 -0.04 -2.59
CA LEU A 629 -31.77 -0.01 -1.52
C LEU A 629 -32.93 -0.98 -1.81
N ASP A 630 -33.24 -1.20 -3.11
CA ASP A 630 -34.24 -2.12 -3.61
C ASP A 630 -33.98 -3.60 -3.25
N GLN A 631 -32.74 -4.03 -3.26
CA GLN A 631 -32.39 -5.42 -2.94
C GLN A 631 -32.41 -5.74 -1.43
N ILE A 632 -32.19 -4.74 -0.56
CA ILE A 632 -32.01 -4.91 0.90
C ILE A 632 -33.27 -5.39 1.61
N TYR A 633 -34.41 -4.84 1.20
CA TYR A 633 -35.71 -5.19 1.79
C TYR A 633 -36.35 -6.41 1.09
N LYS A 634 -35.87 -6.78 -0.09
CA LYS A 634 -36.35 -7.91 -0.92
C LYS A 634 -35.65 -9.25 -0.67
N SER A 635 -34.55 -9.31 0.08
CA SER A 635 -33.77 -10.56 0.22
C SER A 635 -34.62 -11.72 0.79
N SER A 636 -34.83 -12.72 -0.05
CA SER A 636 -35.65 -13.90 0.10
C SER A 636 -35.08 -14.86 1.16
N SER A 637 -35.39 -14.62 2.43
CA SER A 637 -35.37 -15.65 3.49
C SER A 637 -35.98 -15.13 4.81
N GLN A 638 -37.13 -14.44 4.73
CA GLN A 638 -37.78 -13.84 5.90
C GLN A 638 -38.20 -14.87 6.98
N SER A 639 -38.35 -16.16 6.64
CA SER A 639 -38.73 -17.21 7.60
C SER A 639 -37.54 -18.01 8.16
N PHE A 640 -36.42 -18.10 7.44
CA PHE A 640 -35.24 -18.88 7.87
C PHE A 640 -34.25 -18.02 8.67
N ARG A 641 -34.07 -16.73 8.34
CA ARG A 641 -33.16 -15.84 9.08
C ARG A 641 -33.66 -15.43 10.46
N VAL A 642 -34.97 -15.29 10.67
CA VAL A 642 -35.50 -15.02 12.02
C VAL A 642 -35.22 -16.19 12.97
N VAL A 643 -35.24 -17.42 12.44
CA VAL A 643 -34.97 -18.65 13.20
C VAL A 643 -33.48 -18.90 13.43
N VAL A 644 -32.59 -18.48 12.50
CA VAL A 644 -31.13 -18.72 12.58
C VAL A 644 -30.34 -17.52 13.12
N HIS A 645 -30.77 -16.29 12.84
CA HIS A 645 -30.05 -15.05 13.12
C HIS A 645 -30.82 -14.02 13.97
N GLY A 646 -32.10 -14.24 14.26
CA GLY A 646 -32.88 -13.38 15.18
C GLY A 646 -33.38 -12.03 14.62
N SER A 647 -33.05 -11.68 13.37
CA SER A 647 -33.47 -10.43 12.72
C SER A 647 -34.04 -10.62 11.31
N LYS A 648 -34.91 -9.68 10.90
CA LYS A 648 -35.66 -9.74 9.64
C LYS A 648 -34.88 -9.23 8.42
N HIS A 649 -33.89 -8.34 8.60
CA HIS A 649 -33.16 -7.66 7.52
C HIS A 649 -31.63 -7.84 7.62
N SER A 650 -30.90 -7.74 6.50
CA SER A 650 -29.42 -7.85 6.51
C SER A 650 -28.79 -6.53 6.96
N ALA A 651 -28.08 -6.55 8.09
CA ALA A 651 -27.32 -5.41 8.59
C ALA A 651 -26.25 -4.95 7.57
N ASP A 652 -25.51 -5.89 6.98
CA ASP A 652 -24.40 -5.59 6.07
C ASP A 652 -24.82 -4.79 4.84
N GLN A 653 -25.96 -5.14 4.24
CA GLN A 653 -26.44 -4.45 3.06
C GLN A 653 -26.95 -3.04 3.41
N PHE A 654 -27.67 -2.90 4.52
CA PHE A 654 -28.13 -1.61 5.01
C PHE A 654 -26.95 -0.68 5.34
N GLU A 655 -25.89 -1.21 5.94
CA GLU A 655 -24.67 -0.45 6.24
C GLU A 655 -23.92 0.00 4.99
N ARG A 656 -23.77 -0.87 3.98
CA ARG A 656 -23.12 -0.48 2.71
C ARG A 656 -23.83 0.69 2.05
N LEU A 657 -25.15 0.64 2.01
CA LEU A 657 -25.95 1.72 1.46
C LEU A 657 -25.83 3.00 2.29
N LEU A 658 -25.92 2.91 3.62
CA LEU A 658 -25.77 4.10 4.46
C LEU A 658 -24.37 4.72 4.28
N LYS A 659 -23.32 3.91 4.12
CA LYS A 659 -21.96 4.38 3.77
C LYS A 659 -21.96 5.13 2.44
N GLU A 660 -22.59 4.58 1.39
CA GLU A 660 -22.70 5.22 0.08
C GLU A 660 -23.49 6.54 0.13
N MET A 661 -24.62 6.58 0.84
CA MET A 661 -25.46 7.77 0.97
C MET A 661 -24.85 8.85 1.88
N CYS A 662 -24.14 8.43 2.92
CA CYS A 662 -23.55 9.34 3.89
C CYS A 662 -22.14 9.80 3.50
N ALA A 663 -21.52 9.18 2.50
CA ALA A 663 -20.23 9.58 1.97
C ALA A 663 -20.22 11.07 1.64
N ASP A 664 -19.14 11.72 2.03
CA ASP A 664 -18.87 13.12 1.86
C ASP A 664 -17.39 13.23 1.50
N GLU A 665 -17.06 13.90 0.39
CA GLU A 665 -15.66 14.13 -0.05
C GLU A 665 -14.81 14.82 1.03
N ASP A 666 -15.53 15.42 1.96
CA ASP A 666 -15.15 16.42 2.89
C ASP A 666 -15.03 15.86 4.34
N GLY A 667 -15.28 14.55 4.50
CA GLY A 667 -15.24 13.80 5.75
C GLY A 667 -16.63 13.40 6.27
N ASP A 668 -16.73 12.17 6.80
CA ASP A 668 -17.99 11.53 7.18
C ASP A 668 -18.32 11.63 8.67
N LEU A 669 -17.50 12.31 9.49
CA LEU A 669 -17.78 12.44 10.92
C LEU A 669 -18.96 13.39 11.16
N LEU A 670 -19.77 13.11 12.18
CA LEU A 670 -20.87 13.98 12.56
C LEU A 670 -20.42 15.42 12.80
N ILE A 671 -19.32 15.62 13.56
CA ILE A 671 -18.81 16.96 13.85
C ILE A 671 -18.36 17.73 12.60
N GLU A 672 -18.01 17.04 11.51
CA GLU A 672 -17.59 17.68 10.25
C GLU A 672 -18.76 18.33 9.53
N SER A 673 -19.99 17.86 9.76
CA SER A 673 -21.17 18.54 9.24
C SER A 673 -21.39 19.93 9.86
N SER A 674 -20.87 20.19 11.08
CA SER A 674 -21.06 21.46 11.78
C SER A 674 -20.47 22.68 11.08
N VAL A 675 -19.53 22.47 10.15
CA VAL A 675 -18.88 23.54 9.39
C VAL A 675 -19.71 23.98 8.17
N LYS A 676 -20.80 23.27 7.85
CA LYS A 676 -21.60 23.46 6.61
C LYS A 676 -22.73 24.50 6.72
N ASN A 677 -22.68 25.41 7.71
CA ASN A 677 -23.76 26.37 7.98
C ASN A 677 -25.16 25.72 8.08
N ILE A 678 -25.20 24.56 8.73
CA ILE A 678 -26.41 23.76 8.97
C ILE A 678 -26.85 23.89 10.44
N PRO A 679 -28.09 23.52 10.80
CA PRO A 679 -28.50 23.49 12.20
C PRO A 679 -27.72 22.44 13.01
N LYS A 680 -27.86 22.54 14.33
CA LYS A 680 -27.39 21.50 15.24
C LYS A 680 -28.32 20.29 15.09
N VAL A 681 -27.73 19.11 14.98
CA VAL A 681 -28.44 17.86 14.73
C VAL A 681 -27.97 16.79 15.69
N PHE A 682 -28.92 16.04 16.25
CA PHE A 682 -28.60 14.80 16.96
C PHE A 682 -29.63 13.70 16.71
N THR A 683 -29.19 12.45 16.85
CA THR A 683 -30.06 11.26 16.85
C THR A 683 -29.94 10.51 18.17
N VAL A 684 -31.02 9.85 18.57
CA VAL A 684 -31.10 9.09 19.81
C VAL A 684 -31.00 7.61 19.53
N SER A 685 -30.17 6.93 20.30
CA SER A 685 -30.04 5.47 20.33
C SER A 685 -30.02 4.98 21.77
N THR A 686 -30.06 3.67 21.96
CA THR A 686 -29.99 3.03 23.27
C THR A 686 -28.67 2.27 23.39
N LEU A 687 -27.85 2.61 24.37
CA LEU A 687 -26.66 1.84 24.73
C LEU A 687 -27.08 0.66 25.61
N VAL A 688 -26.89 -0.56 25.11
CA VAL A 688 -27.44 -1.79 25.73
C VAL A 688 -26.40 -2.66 26.43
N ASN A 689 -25.11 -2.43 26.20
CA ASN A 689 -24.03 -3.11 26.93
C ASN A 689 -23.71 -2.48 28.30
N VAL A 690 -24.60 -1.61 28.81
CA VAL A 690 -24.57 -1.04 30.16
C VAL A 690 -25.86 -1.38 30.90
N MET A 691 -25.78 -1.57 32.23
CA MET A 691 -26.91 -1.92 33.09
C MET A 691 -27.15 -0.81 34.13
N PRO A 692 -28.33 -0.15 34.15
CA PRO A 692 -29.41 -0.25 33.17
C PRO A 692 -29.01 0.34 31.81
N ALA A 693 -29.73 -0.04 30.74
CA ALA A 693 -29.55 0.54 29.41
C ALA A 693 -29.76 2.07 29.45
N GLN A 694 -28.94 2.82 28.72
CA GLN A 694 -28.93 4.28 28.77
C GLN A 694 -29.12 4.93 27.40
N PRO A 695 -29.76 6.12 27.32
CA PRO A 695 -29.81 6.86 26.07
C PRO A 695 -28.42 7.33 25.64
N PHE A 696 -28.13 7.21 24.35
CA PHE A 696 -26.91 7.69 23.74
C PHE A 696 -27.21 8.65 22.60
N ILE A 697 -26.62 9.85 22.69
CA ILE A 697 -26.82 10.96 21.75
C ILE A 697 -25.68 11.00 20.74
N PHE A 698 -25.99 10.71 19.48
CA PHE A 698 -25.09 10.97 18.35
C PHE A 698 -25.31 12.40 17.85
N ARG A 699 -24.30 13.27 17.94
CA ARG A 699 -24.49 14.72 17.70
C ARG A 699 -23.46 15.32 16.76
N ASN A 700 -23.85 16.32 15.97
CA ASN A 700 -22.93 17.09 15.12
C ASN A 700 -22.27 18.28 15.82
N TYR A 701 -22.28 18.34 17.14
CA TYR A 701 -21.72 19.44 17.90
C TYR A 701 -21.00 18.93 19.13
N GLN A 702 -20.13 19.79 19.66
CA GLN A 702 -19.58 19.63 20.99
C GLN A 702 -20.12 20.72 21.91
N TYR A 703 -20.30 20.40 23.19
CA TYR A 703 -20.76 21.37 24.17
C TYR A 703 -19.72 22.45 24.43
N PRO A 704 -20.16 23.67 24.81
CA PRO A 704 -19.25 24.71 25.28
C PRO A 704 -18.41 24.24 26.47
N ALA A 705 -17.21 24.79 26.58
CA ALA A 705 -16.32 24.48 27.70
C ALA A 705 -16.97 24.83 29.05
N GLY A 706 -16.77 23.96 30.05
CA GLY A 706 -17.40 24.09 31.38
C GLY A 706 -18.76 23.38 31.50
N THR A 707 -19.32 22.84 30.42
CA THR A 707 -20.53 22.02 30.48
C THR A 707 -20.24 20.72 31.25
N PRO A 708 -21.04 20.35 32.26
CA PRO A 708 -20.86 19.10 33.01
C PRO A 708 -21.23 17.89 32.13
N GLU A 709 -20.23 17.33 31.47
CA GLU A 709 -20.30 16.08 30.71
C GLU A 709 -20.08 14.87 31.61
N VAL A 710 -20.80 13.77 31.35
CA VAL A 710 -20.54 12.48 31.98
C VAL A 710 -19.35 11.85 31.25
N PRO A 711 -18.23 11.51 31.94
CA PRO A 711 -17.08 10.89 31.29
C PRO A 711 -17.47 9.58 30.60
N PHE A 712 -17.04 9.43 29.35
CA PHE A 712 -17.20 8.20 28.58
C PHE A 712 -16.09 7.20 28.97
N SER A 713 -16.03 6.81 30.24
CA SER A 713 -15.09 5.80 30.73
C SER A 713 -15.87 4.71 31.46
N ILE A 714 -15.77 3.48 30.98
CA ILE A 714 -16.15 2.29 31.76
C ILE A 714 -15.15 2.21 32.91
N SER A 715 -15.46 2.85 34.04
CA SER A 715 -14.78 2.52 35.28
C SER A 715 -15.38 1.19 35.75
N GLU A 716 -14.58 0.13 35.73
CA GLU A 716 -14.88 -1.13 36.44
C GLU A 716 -14.96 -0.95 37.98
N ASN A 717 -14.99 0.28 38.51
CA ASN A 717 -15.08 0.55 39.95
C ASN A 717 -15.76 1.89 40.27
N SER A 718 -16.97 2.12 39.73
CA SER A 718 -17.88 3.12 40.33
C SER A 718 -19.04 2.40 40.98
N GLY A 719 -18.89 2.13 42.28
CA GLY A 719 -19.98 1.67 43.12
C GLY A 719 -21.17 2.64 43.05
N ILE A 720 -22.34 2.08 42.79
CA ILE A 720 -23.62 2.41 43.42
C ILE A 720 -23.76 3.89 43.83
N THR A 721 -24.34 4.69 42.94
CA THR A 721 -25.32 5.70 43.38
C THR A 721 -26.70 5.21 43.00
N VAL A 722 -27.21 4.30 43.83
CA VAL A 722 -28.65 4.07 43.98
C VAL A 722 -29.32 5.41 44.26
N LEU A 723 -30.43 5.67 43.57
CA LEU A 723 -31.42 6.67 43.96
C LEU A 723 -31.69 6.52 45.47
N GLY A 724 -31.17 7.45 46.26
CA GLY A 724 -31.53 7.57 47.66
C GLY A 724 -33.02 7.85 47.79
N SER A 725 -33.66 7.14 48.72
CA SER A 725 -35.05 7.35 49.11
C SER A 725 -35.29 8.79 49.61
N PRO A 726 -36.56 9.26 49.63
CA PRO A 726 -36.87 10.66 49.90
C PRO A 726 -36.68 10.94 51.38
N THR A 727 -35.58 11.61 51.74
CA THR A 727 -35.49 12.29 53.03
C THR A 727 -36.11 13.67 52.86
N THR A 728 -37.13 13.91 53.66
CA THR A 728 -37.93 15.13 53.73
C THR A 728 -37.07 16.36 53.99
N GLY A 729 -37.17 17.35 53.10
CA GLY A 729 -36.80 18.75 53.38
C GLY A 729 -35.44 19.22 52.86
N ALA A 730 -35.27 19.33 51.53
CA ALA A 730 -34.34 20.28 50.91
C ALA A 730 -34.74 20.50 49.45
N GLN A 731 -34.68 21.75 48.97
CA GLN A 731 -35.13 22.19 47.65
C GLN A 731 -34.58 21.32 46.50
N VAL A 732 -35.49 20.83 45.66
CA VAL A 732 -35.24 19.97 44.50
C VAL A 732 -34.52 20.76 43.40
N GLY A 733 -33.18 20.76 43.43
CA GLY A 733 -32.34 21.14 42.30
C GLY A 733 -31.87 19.90 41.55
N TYR A 734 -32.58 19.46 40.51
CA TYR A 734 -32.09 18.42 39.60
C TYR A 734 -30.74 18.87 39.00
N LYS A 735 -29.66 18.16 39.32
CA LYS A 735 -28.33 18.40 38.74
C LYS A 735 -28.42 18.29 37.22
N ARG A 736 -28.17 19.42 36.55
CA ARG A 736 -28.22 19.62 35.10
C ARG A 736 -27.01 18.99 34.39
N SER A 737 -26.87 17.66 34.33
CA SER A 737 -25.81 16.99 33.53
C SER A 737 -26.22 16.72 32.08
N ALA A 738 -25.23 16.59 31.19
CA ALA A 738 -25.43 16.15 29.81
C ALA A 738 -25.72 14.64 29.73
N PHE A 739 -26.48 14.21 28.73
CA PHE A 739 -26.63 12.79 28.43
C PHE A 739 -25.35 12.22 27.82
N ILE A 740 -25.19 10.90 27.92
CA ILE A 740 -24.08 10.20 27.27
C ILE A 740 -24.21 10.38 25.75
N GLY A 741 -23.11 10.70 25.09
CA GLY A 741 -23.12 10.93 23.65
C GLY A 741 -21.75 11.27 23.09
N SER A 742 -21.67 11.34 21.76
CA SER A 742 -20.41 11.62 21.07
C SER A 742 -20.64 12.27 19.72
N CYS A 743 -19.67 13.09 19.31
CA CYS A 743 -19.58 13.70 17.98
C CYS A 743 -18.49 13.06 17.09
N LYS A 744 -17.79 12.02 17.60
CA LYS A 744 -16.68 11.31 16.95
C LYS A 744 -17.12 10.23 15.95
N HIS A 745 -18.43 9.92 15.88
CA HIS A 745 -18.95 8.87 15.02
C HIS A 745 -19.23 9.37 13.61
N GLN A 746 -19.19 8.45 12.65
CA GLN A 746 -19.59 8.71 11.27
C GLN A 746 -21.11 8.88 11.18
N VAL A 747 -21.57 9.68 10.22
CA VAL A 747 -23.01 9.99 10.03
C VAL A 747 -23.83 8.71 9.83
N TRP A 748 -23.33 7.74 9.04
CA TRP A 748 -24.05 6.48 8.81
C TRP A 748 -24.15 5.62 10.07
N GLN A 749 -23.14 5.64 10.96
CA GLN A 749 -23.15 4.89 12.22
C GLN A 749 -24.27 5.41 13.13
N ALA A 750 -24.45 6.73 13.19
CA ALA A 750 -25.51 7.35 13.96
C ALA A 750 -26.92 6.97 13.47
N ILE A 751 -27.10 6.86 12.15
CA ILE A 751 -28.34 6.35 11.56
C ILE A 751 -28.54 4.88 11.93
N ARG A 752 -27.54 4.05 11.64
CA ARG A 752 -27.57 2.59 11.82
C ARG A 752 -27.88 2.19 13.26
N ALA A 753 -27.30 2.90 14.22
CA ALA A 753 -27.53 2.70 15.65
C ALA A 753 -28.95 3.15 16.05
N SER A 754 -29.37 4.34 15.62
CA SER A 754 -30.69 4.91 15.98
C SER A 754 -31.85 4.09 15.41
N SER A 755 -31.67 3.40 14.28
CA SER A 755 -32.70 2.61 13.59
C SER A 755 -32.61 1.09 13.82
N ALA A 756 -31.76 0.63 14.74
CA ALA A 756 -31.54 -0.79 15.04
C ALA A 756 -32.69 -1.37 15.89
N ALA A 757 -33.90 -1.39 15.32
CA ALA A 757 -35.09 -1.83 16.02
C ALA A 757 -35.02 -3.33 16.30
N PRO A 758 -35.15 -3.77 17.58
CA PRO A 758 -35.13 -5.19 17.92
C PRO A 758 -36.10 -6.00 17.07
N TYR A 759 -35.73 -7.23 16.71
CA TYR A 759 -36.42 -8.13 15.76
C TYR A 759 -36.38 -7.71 14.28
N TYR A 760 -36.21 -6.42 13.96
CA TYR A 760 -36.15 -5.95 12.58
C TYR A 760 -34.72 -5.88 12.04
N LEU A 761 -33.82 -5.26 12.80
CA LEU A 761 -32.39 -5.14 12.48
C LEU A 761 -31.55 -5.61 13.66
N ASP A 762 -30.39 -6.21 13.35
CA ASP A 762 -29.39 -6.54 14.37
C ASP A 762 -28.86 -5.28 15.07
N ASP A 763 -28.36 -5.44 16.28
CA ASP A 763 -27.68 -4.40 17.04
C ASP A 763 -26.50 -3.82 16.23
N PHE A 764 -26.16 -2.57 16.48
CA PHE A 764 -24.94 -1.95 15.95
C PHE A 764 -23.85 -2.01 17.02
N SER A 765 -22.62 -2.40 16.66
CA SER A 765 -21.49 -2.43 17.60
C SER A 765 -20.18 -2.00 16.96
N ASP A 766 -19.30 -1.39 17.76
CA ASP A 766 -17.95 -0.96 17.37
C ASP A 766 -16.85 -1.68 18.19
N ASP A 767 -17.05 -2.97 18.45
CA ASP A 767 -16.24 -3.87 19.30
C ASP A 767 -16.21 -3.52 20.80
N VAL A 768 -16.43 -2.25 21.16
CA VAL A 768 -16.45 -1.78 22.56
C VAL A 768 -17.87 -1.54 23.05
N PHE A 769 -18.70 -0.89 22.24
CA PHE A 769 -20.05 -0.50 22.58
C PHE A 769 -21.08 -1.20 21.70
N ARG A 770 -22.29 -1.34 22.24
CA ARG A 770 -23.43 -1.94 21.52
C ARG A 770 -24.66 -1.05 21.66
N TRP A 771 -25.23 -0.70 20.52
CA TRP A 771 -26.38 0.18 20.39
C TRP A 771 -27.58 -0.51 19.74
N GLN A 772 -28.77 -0.13 20.19
CA GLN A 772 -30.06 -0.47 19.63
C GLN A 772 -30.89 0.80 19.36
N ASP A 773 -32.07 0.64 18.75
CA ASP A 773 -32.99 1.73 18.45
C ASP A 773 -33.27 2.61 19.68
N GLY A 774 -33.27 3.92 19.45
CA GLY A 774 -33.56 4.90 20.51
C GLY A 774 -34.99 4.78 21.05
N ALA A 775 -35.91 4.14 20.33
CA ALA A 775 -37.28 3.92 20.76
C ALA A 775 -37.40 3.08 22.05
N ILE A 776 -36.36 2.29 22.38
CA ILE A 776 -36.31 1.51 23.62
C ILE A 776 -36.28 2.43 24.85
N VAL A 777 -35.52 3.53 24.80
CA VAL A 777 -35.45 4.51 25.89
C VAL A 777 -36.43 5.65 25.70
N ALA A 778 -36.60 6.14 24.47
CA ALA A 778 -37.48 7.26 24.17
C ALA A 778 -37.71 7.42 22.65
N ASN A 779 -38.88 6.95 22.21
CA ASN A 779 -39.32 7.10 20.81
C ASN A 779 -39.56 8.57 20.41
N ASN A 780 -40.03 9.39 21.35
CA ASN A 780 -40.16 10.84 21.16
C ASN A 780 -38.97 11.55 21.80
N PRO A 781 -38.06 12.16 21.00
CA PRO A 781 -36.81 12.71 21.52
C PRO A 781 -36.95 14.14 22.09
N THR A 782 -38.17 14.67 22.22
CA THR A 782 -38.41 16.07 22.61
C THR A 782 -37.78 16.46 23.94
N ILE A 783 -37.79 15.56 24.93
CA ILE A 783 -37.17 15.83 26.22
C ILE A 783 -35.65 15.99 26.12
N PHE A 784 -34.99 15.20 25.27
CA PHE A 784 -33.57 15.38 24.98
C PHE A 784 -33.34 16.68 24.22
N ALA A 785 -34.22 17.04 23.29
CA ALA A 785 -34.08 18.27 22.51
C ALA A 785 -34.09 19.52 23.39
N ILE A 786 -35.02 19.59 24.35
CA ILE A 786 -35.08 20.68 25.34
C ILE A 786 -33.81 20.70 26.18
N ARG A 787 -33.33 19.52 26.61
CA ARG A 787 -32.12 19.41 27.43
C ARG A 787 -30.87 19.86 26.68
N GLU A 788 -30.68 19.38 25.46
CA GLU A 788 -29.55 19.72 24.59
C GLU A 788 -29.55 21.21 24.25
N ALA A 789 -30.72 21.79 23.99
CA ALA A 789 -30.87 23.23 23.79
C ALA A 789 -30.40 24.05 25.00
N GLN A 790 -30.77 23.64 26.22
CA GLN A 790 -30.33 24.31 27.46
C GLN A 790 -28.82 24.21 27.69
N LEU A 791 -28.18 23.13 27.23
CA LEU A 791 -26.73 22.93 27.36
C LEU A 791 -25.94 23.73 26.32
N LEU A 792 -26.46 23.80 25.10
CA LEU A 792 -25.84 24.55 24.00
C LEU A 792 -26.02 26.06 24.12
N TRP A 793 -27.21 26.48 24.55
CA TRP A 793 -27.62 27.89 24.62
C TRP A 793 -28.29 28.19 25.97
N PRO A 794 -27.52 28.23 27.07
CA PRO A 794 -28.08 28.40 28.42
C PRO A 794 -28.85 29.71 28.61
N ASP A 795 -28.46 30.77 27.88
CA ASP A 795 -29.03 32.11 27.99
C ASP A 795 -30.16 32.38 26.97
N THR A 796 -30.42 31.45 26.04
CA THR A 796 -31.40 31.63 24.96
C THR A 796 -32.71 30.91 25.28
N ARG A 797 -33.84 31.63 25.24
CA ARG A 797 -35.16 31.02 25.42
C ARG A 797 -35.60 30.23 24.19
N ILE A 798 -36.33 29.14 24.40
CA ILE A 798 -36.99 28.40 23.32
C ILE A 798 -38.23 29.21 22.89
N ASP A 799 -38.28 29.58 21.63
CA ASP A 799 -39.38 30.35 21.00
C ASP A 799 -40.43 29.39 20.42
N CYS A 800 -39.97 28.35 19.73
CA CYS A 800 -40.85 27.38 19.09
C CYS A 800 -40.27 25.97 19.21
N LEU A 801 -41.11 25.02 19.61
CA LEU A 801 -40.80 23.59 19.56
C LEU A 801 -41.89 22.87 18.78
N VAL A 802 -41.49 22.17 17.72
CA VAL A 802 -42.37 21.35 16.90
C VAL A 802 -42.01 19.88 17.14
N SER A 803 -42.92 19.12 17.76
CA SER A 803 -42.80 17.66 17.92
C SER A 803 -43.76 16.97 16.95
N ILE A 804 -43.23 16.14 16.05
CA ILE A 804 -44.02 15.42 15.05
C ILE A 804 -44.03 13.93 15.37
N GLY A 805 -45.21 13.42 15.73
CA GLY A 805 -45.44 11.98 15.96
C GLY A 805 -45.84 11.24 14.69
N CYS A 806 -45.51 9.95 14.62
CA CYS A 806 -45.87 9.06 13.50
C CYS A 806 -47.30 8.46 13.58
N GLY A 807 -48.16 9.03 14.44
CA GLY A 807 -49.54 8.58 14.67
C GLY A 807 -49.67 7.34 15.57
N SER A 808 -50.71 7.30 16.40
CA SER A 808 -51.09 6.15 17.22
C SER A 808 -52.28 5.42 16.63
N VAL A 809 -52.38 4.11 16.88
CA VAL A 809 -53.63 3.38 16.60
C VAL A 809 -54.61 3.75 17.72
N PRO A 810 -55.85 4.17 17.41
CA PRO A 810 -56.84 4.40 18.45
C PRO A 810 -57.01 3.12 19.27
N THR A 811 -56.77 3.20 20.58
CA THR A 811 -57.17 2.13 21.50
C THR A 811 -58.69 2.12 21.52
N LYS A 812 -59.29 1.01 21.08
CA LYS A 812 -60.72 0.78 21.24
C LYS A 812 -61.11 0.72 22.71
#